data_AF-A0A5N5VZH1-F1
#
_entry.id   AF-A0A5N5VZH1-F1
#
_cell.length_a   1.000
_cell.length_b   1.000
_cell.length_c   1.000
_cell.angle_alpha   90.00
_cell.angle_beta   90.00
_cell.angle_gamma   90.00
#
_symmetry.space_group_name_H-M   'P 1'
#
loop_
_entity.id
_entity.type
_entity.pdbx_description
1 polymer ?
#
loop_
_entity_poly.entity_id
_entity_poly.type
_entity_poly.pdbx_seq_one_letter_code
_entity_poly.pdbx_strand_id
1 'polypeptide(L)'
;MHSPSSAQIHIPRTGVLPLFEVPRVDFQALFLELSPRDSFRVDTRSRDGEWLHKYVDRPLPKVPPYGPYALYLADELDRFRWMCFDLDSKRGDTLPDLATLLRWLEEAGLTYVVAASGSDGGRHVWVTAATPLDATLVSAIAEAAAKRLPTLDFGMLNNPGSGAARPIGAPHREGGRSQLHVPHDEQRAAALLAPDTCGNPTEAFTRLLLIIDAVQAPADVRVRRVRPEAVEVIDDELGPRLPGTPNTLLDDETYRLLTRRPADDRISETLASLLDRLALRRWNWPMVERLMDDPRHRDGGLLHVFTSARRRGLRIVLTEKQARAKLLRQWERCVAYAATLPLTEDSLEWTENIGAVVELVEQVQAAADACPGRWAEDSGPGDRAALDLRCLYALRAGTTVLNLDCRRAALAVGGSKSGMHRAQTRLSLDGWLAPRDSDGPAGTHELLPVTPSHPGFAHVAQGGTQGTPPPVGDRRTRLISRLQERLAAGQADVFAYGRANATHAGGLGHHAGRIYQQLVEHADRPLSFTEVCQLTGYRPRTVAKHLGAMRGLMVATRAVMTVHHECPTCQAAPGERCRTAAGAVLRRRGADQHAARQALATERSGTPYYRPRPGSLVAAAKVLGSHGRLAARARRYAVETELYRWWCQEEEWMRAPKKGIRTGVQTHEDQADIVLTTLPRQPRRRYPRGADGRGDHAAAKARIERRIATA
;
A
#
# COMPACT_ATOMS: atom_id res chain seq x y z
N MET A 1 -18.45 -74.84 3.24
CA MET A 1 -19.29 -73.87 3.98
C MET A 1 -18.96 -72.49 3.44
N HIS A 2 -19.65 -72.06 2.39
CA HIS A 2 -19.55 -70.72 1.82
C HIS A 2 -20.88 -70.02 2.08
N SER A 3 -20.85 -68.88 2.76
CA SER A 3 -22.05 -68.11 3.08
C SER A 3 -22.29 -67.04 2.00
N PRO A 4 -23.47 -67.00 1.38
CA PRO A 4 -23.86 -65.99 0.40
C PRO A 4 -24.57 -64.82 1.10
N SER A 5 -24.34 -63.58 0.67
CA SER A 5 -25.39 -62.56 0.58
C SER A 5 -24.84 -61.30 -0.10
N SER A 6 -24.89 -61.32 -1.41
CA SER A 6 -24.88 -60.14 -2.27
C SER A 6 -26.30 -59.58 -2.31
N ALA A 7 -26.59 -58.59 -1.47
CA ALA A 7 -27.80 -57.78 -1.59
C ALA A 7 -27.47 -56.52 -2.41
N GLN A 8 -28.05 -56.45 -3.61
CA GLN A 8 -28.03 -55.26 -4.47
C GLN A 8 -28.84 -54.14 -3.80
N ILE A 9 -28.19 -53.02 -3.50
CA ILE A 9 -28.89 -51.79 -3.12
C ILE A 9 -29.47 -51.21 -4.41
N HIS A 10 -30.78 -51.36 -4.57
CA HIS A 10 -31.58 -50.79 -5.63
C HIS A 10 -31.69 -49.26 -5.41
N ILE A 11 -31.13 -48.46 -6.31
CA ILE A 11 -31.41 -47.02 -6.38
C ILE A 11 -32.47 -46.82 -7.48
N PRO A 12 -33.70 -46.39 -7.15
CA PRO A 12 -34.74 -46.16 -8.15
C PRO A 12 -34.57 -44.76 -8.76
N ARG A 13 -34.70 -44.69 -10.09
CA ARG A 13 -34.81 -43.52 -11.00
C ARG A 13 -33.57 -43.18 -11.83
N THR A 14 -33.34 -43.98 -12.86
CA THR A 14 -33.21 -43.53 -14.27
C THR A 14 -33.43 -44.75 -15.16
N GLY A 15 -34.46 -44.71 -16.01
CA GLY A 15 -34.83 -45.82 -16.89
C GLY A 15 -33.91 -45.95 -18.10
N VAL A 16 -32.65 -46.32 -17.88
CA VAL A 16 -31.71 -46.70 -18.94
C VAL A 16 -31.11 -48.06 -18.59
N LEU A 17 -31.41 -49.07 -19.41
CA LEU A 17 -30.78 -50.39 -19.36
C LEU A 17 -29.26 -50.27 -19.57
N PRO A 18 -28.43 -51.13 -18.95
CA PRO A 18 -26.98 -51.07 -19.11
C PRO A 18 -26.61 -51.53 -20.52
N LEU A 19 -26.22 -50.61 -21.38
CA LEU A 19 -25.72 -50.91 -22.72
C LEU A 19 -24.19 -50.90 -22.70
N PHE A 20 -23.62 -52.11 -22.72
CA PHE A 20 -22.24 -52.49 -23.07
C PHE A 20 -21.10 -52.09 -22.11
N GLU A 21 -20.24 -53.08 -21.79
CA GLU A 21 -18.88 -52.82 -21.28
C GLU A 21 -18.12 -51.99 -22.31
N VAL A 22 -18.06 -50.67 -22.11
CA VAL A 22 -17.19 -49.80 -22.91
C VAL A 22 -15.74 -50.16 -22.58
N PRO A 23 -14.89 -50.49 -23.58
CA PRO A 23 -13.48 -50.70 -23.35
C PRO A 23 -12.89 -49.52 -22.58
N ARG A 24 -12.15 -49.81 -21.51
CA ARG A 24 -11.47 -48.78 -20.72
C ARG A 24 -10.26 -48.27 -21.49
N VAL A 25 -10.48 -47.24 -22.31
CA VAL A 25 -9.40 -46.58 -23.06
C VAL A 25 -8.44 -45.88 -22.10
N ASP A 26 -7.14 -46.17 -22.21
CA ASP A 26 -6.09 -45.58 -21.37
C ASP A 26 -5.08 -44.82 -22.24
N PHE A 27 -5.18 -43.49 -22.27
CA PHE A 27 -4.26 -42.63 -23.01
C PHE A 27 -3.12 -42.06 -22.15
N GLN A 28 -2.94 -42.53 -20.91
CA GLN A 28 -1.95 -41.94 -20.01
C GLN A 28 -0.53 -42.00 -20.56
N ALA A 29 -0.15 -43.09 -21.24
CA ALA A 29 1.17 -43.22 -21.87
C ALA A 29 1.36 -42.22 -23.02
N LEU A 30 0.36 -42.10 -23.90
CA LEU A 30 0.35 -41.13 -25.00
C LEU A 30 0.49 -39.69 -24.50
N PHE A 31 -0.27 -39.34 -23.46
CA PHE A 31 -0.20 -38.00 -22.85
C PHE A 31 1.15 -37.71 -22.20
N LEU A 32 1.81 -38.71 -21.60
CA LEU A 32 3.17 -38.56 -21.06
C LEU A 32 4.18 -38.35 -22.20
N GLU A 33 4.08 -39.12 -23.28
CA GLU A 33 4.95 -38.97 -24.45
C GLU A 33 4.81 -37.58 -25.11
N LEU A 34 3.58 -37.08 -25.22
CA LEU A 34 3.27 -35.81 -25.85
C LEU A 34 3.37 -34.59 -24.91
N SER A 35 3.77 -34.79 -23.65
CA SER A 35 3.83 -33.72 -22.65
C SER A 35 4.68 -32.55 -23.14
N PRO A 36 4.19 -31.29 -23.07
CA PRO A 36 4.96 -30.13 -23.52
C PRO A 36 6.09 -29.75 -22.55
N ARG A 37 6.19 -30.41 -21.39
CA ARG A 37 7.22 -30.16 -20.37
C ARG A 37 7.79 -31.46 -19.82
N ASP A 38 9.04 -31.38 -19.35
CA ASP A 38 9.75 -32.45 -18.63
C ASP A 38 9.32 -32.58 -17.15
N SER A 39 8.22 -31.93 -16.78
CA SER A 39 7.64 -32.00 -15.45
C SER A 39 6.12 -32.10 -15.50
N PHE A 40 5.54 -32.61 -14.42
CA PHE A 40 4.10 -32.79 -14.27
C PHE A 40 3.67 -32.64 -12.81
N ARG A 41 2.36 -32.57 -12.59
CA ARG A 41 1.79 -32.28 -11.27
C ARG A 41 1.14 -33.51 -10.66
N VAL A 42 1.57 -33.90 -9.46
CA VAL A 42 0.99 -35.03 -8.71
C VAL A 42 0.27 -34.51 -7.48
N ASP A 43 -0.95 -35.02 -7.23
CA ASP A 43 -1.67 -34.73 -5.99
C ASP A 43 -0.95 -35.36 -4.78
N THR A 44 -0.96 -34.69 -3.63
CA THR A 44 -0.29 -35.19 -2.42
C THR A 44 -1.24 -35.97 -1.52
N ARG A 45 -0.69 -36.90 -0.73
CA ARG A 45 -1.46 -37.67 0.26
C ARG A 45 -1.21 -37.18 1.68
N SER A 46 -2.22 -37.26 2.53
CA SER A 46 -2.11 -37.09 3.96
C SER A 46 -1.41 -38.31 4.59
N ARG A 47 -1.01 -38.18 5.88
CA ARG A 47 -0.47 -39.31 6.66
C ARG A 47 -1.44 -40.49 6.73
N ASP A 48 -2.75 -40.22 6.63
CA ASP A 48 -3.83 -41.21 6.68
C ASP A 48 -4.18 -41.79 5.28
N GLY A 49 -3.42 -41.42 4.25
CA GLY A 49 -3.58 -41.96 2.89
C GLY A 49 -4.64 -41.27 2.02
N GLU A 50 -5.33 -40.23 2.52
CA GLU A 50 -6.30 -39.44 1.73
C GLU A 50 -5.61 -38.42 0.81
N TRP A 51 -6.15 -38.21 -0.40
CA TRP A 51 -5.69 -37.17 -1.33
C TRP A 51 -6.03 -35.76 -0.83
N LEU A 52 -5.06 -34.84 -0.88
CA LEU A 52 -5.14 -33.50 -0.27
C LEU A 52 -5.56 -32.39 -1.23
N HIS A 53 -5.73 -32.68 -2.52
CA HIS A 53 -5.92 -31.68 -3.57
C HIS A 53 -4.80 -30.62 -3.60
N LYS A 54 -3.58 -31.04 -3.29
CA LYS A 54 -2.38 -30.19 -3.34
C LYS A 54 -1.42 -30.82 -4.32
N TYR A 55 -1.34 -30.22 -5.49
CA TYR A 55 -0.44 -30.64 -6.55
C TYR A 55 0.96 -30.11 -6.31
N VAL A 56 1.95 -30.99 -6.53
CA VAL A 56 3.38 -30.64 -6.49
C VAL A 56 4.03 -31.06 -7.79
N ASP A 57 4.98 -30.24 -8.24
CA ASP A 57 5.75 -30.54 -9.44
C ASP A 57 6.72 -31.68 -9.20
N ARG A 58 6.80 -32.57 -10.17
CA ARG A 58 7.70 -33.71 -10.21
C ARG A 58 8.26 -33.86 -11.63
N PRO A 59 9.47 -34.42 -11.79
CA PRO A 59 9.99 -34.79 -13.10
C PRO A 59 9.04 -35.76 -13.82
N LEU A 60 8.88 -35.60 -15.13
CA LEU A 60 7.98 -36.41 -15.94
C LEU A 60 8.37 -37.90 -15.84
N PRO A 61 7.43 -38.80 -15.51
CA PRO A 61 7.72 -40.20 -15.32
C PRO A 61 7.64 -40.95 -16.66
N LYS A 62 8.41 -42.04 -16.78
CA LYS A 62 8.30 -42.95 -17.95
C LYS A 62 7.04 -43.83 -17.93
N VAL A 63 6.38 -43.94 -16.77
CA VAL A 63 5.20 -44.79 -16.56
C VAL A 63 4.14 -43.98 -15.81
N PRO A 64 2.84 -44.14 -16.13
CA PRO A 64 1.77 -43.44 -15.43
C PRO A 64 1.82 -43.64 -13.90
N PRO A 65 1.69 -42.56 -13.12
CA PRO A 65 1.70 -42.65 -11.66
C PRO A 65 0.43 -43.33 -11.15
N TYR A 66 0.52 -43.95 -9.98
CA TYR A 66 -0.63 -44.60 -9.32
C TYR A 66 -1.74 -43.61 -8.91
N GLY A 67 -1.39 -42.34 -8.66
CA GLY A 67 -2.29 -41.33 -8.10
C GLY A 67 -2.80 -40.29 -9.11
N PRO A 68 -3.77 -39.44 -8.72
CA PRO A 68 -4.24 -38.34 -9.54
C PRO A 68 -3.09 -37.41 -9.92
N TYR A 69 -2.98 -37.11 -11.21
CA TYR A 69 -1.98 -36.19 -11.73
C TYR A 69 -2.58 -35.30 -12.82
N ALA A 70 -1.86 -34.25 -13.17
CA ALA A 70 -2.19 -33.34 -14.24
C ALA A 70 -0.93 -33.01 -15.05
N LEU A 71 -1.12 -32.77 -16.35
CA LEU A 71 -0.07 -32.39 -17.29
C LEU A 71 -0.26 -30.93 -17.70
N TYR A 72 0.86 -30.26 -17.91
CA TYR A 72 0.86 -28.88 -18.39
C TYR A 72 0.27 -28.80 -19.80
N LEU A 73 -0.50 -27.75 -20.05
CA LEU A 73 -1.09 -27.48 -21.37
C LEU A 73 -0.14 -26.72 -22.30
N ALA A 74 0.79 -25.96 -21.71
CA ALA A 74 1.78 -25.14 -22.40
C ALA A 74 3.22 -25.59 -22.11
N ASP A 75 4.13 -25.28 -23.03
CA ASP A 75 5.57 -25.50 -22.88
C ASP A 75 6.22 -24.46 -21.94
N GLU A 76 7.55 -24.52 -21.79
CA GLU A 76 8.30 -23.57 -20.95
C GLU A 76 8.39 -22.15 -21.55
N LEU A 77 8.00 -21.98 -22.82
CA LEU A 77 7.91 -20.70 -23.51
C LEU A 77 6.46 -20.16 -23.51
N ASP A 78 5.63 -20.70 -22.62
CA ASP A 78 4.21 -20.35 -22.47
C ASP A 78 3.37 -20.59 -23.74
N ARG A 79 3.76 -21.50 -24.63
CA ARG A 79 2.99 -21.86 -25.83
C ARG A 79 2.18 -23.13 -25.65
N PHE A 80 0.89 -23.04 -25.94
CA PHE A 80 -0.08 -24.10 -25.69
C PHE A 80 -0.05 -25.18 -26.77
N ARG A 81 0.20 -26.42 -26.37
CA ARG A 81 0.05 -27.61 -27.23
C ARG A 81 -1.39 -28.08 -27.25
N TRP A 82 -2.05 -28.03 -26.10
CA TRP A 82 -3.43 -28.43 -25.94
C TRP A 82 -4.24 -27.29 -25.34
N MET A 83 -5.45 -27.11 -25.85
CA MET A 83 -6.52 -26.45 -25.12
C MET A 83 -7.40 -27.54 -24.51
N CYS A 84 -7.62 -27.48 -23.21
CA CYS A 84 -8.62 -28.29 -22.54
C CYS A 84 -9.71 -27.36 -22.02
N PHE A 85 -10.95 -27.55 -22.47
CA PHE A 85 -12.11 -26.85 -21.91
C PHE A 85 -12.72 -27.73 -20.81
N ASP A 86 -12.69 -27.27 -19.57
CA ASP A 86 -13.23 -27.99 -18.41
C ASP A 86 -14.62 -27.47 -18.05
N LEU A 87 -15.65 -28.23 -18.40
CA LEU A 87 -17.03 -27.96 -18.03
C LEU A 87 -17.34 -28.64 -16.70
N ASP A 88 -17.47 -27.84 -15.63
CA ASP A 88 -17.63 -28.32 -14.25
C ASP A 88 -19.11 -28.40 -13.87
N SER A 89 -19.58 -29.60 -13.50
CA SER A 89 -20.95 -29.84 -13.08
C SER A 89 -21.34 -29.13 -11.79
N LYS A 90 -20.37 -28.64 -11.01
CA LYS A 90 -20.64 -27.76 -9.86
C LYS A 90 -21.13 -26.37 -10.26
N ARG A 91 -20.88 -25.95 -11.50
CA ARG A 91 -21.27 -24.62 -12.02
C ARG A 91 -22.62 -24.64 -12.74
N GLY A 92 -23.18 -25.82 -13.02
CA GLY A 92 -24.47 -25.98 -13.69
C GLY A 92 -24.55 -27.27 -14.49
N ASP A 93 -25.60 -27.40 -15.31
CA ASP A 93 -25.71 -28.51 -16.27
C ASP A 93 -24.71 -28.30 -17.42
N THR A 94 -23.76 -29.22 -17.55
CA THR A 94 -22.67 -29.13 -18.53
C THR A 94 -23.09 -29.51 -19.95
N LEU A 95 -24.22 -30.22 -20.13
CA LEU A 95 -24.58 -30.78 -21.44
C LEU A 95 -24.96 -29.70 -22.47
N PRO A 96 -25.75 -28.66 -22.14
CA PRO A 96 -26.04 -27.56 -23.06
C PRO A 96 -24.78 -26.78 -23.48
N ASP A 97 -23.88 -26.53 -22.53
CA ASP A 97 -22.62 -25.83 -22.79
C ASP A 97 -21.67 -26.68 -23.64
N LEU A 98 -21.63 -27.99 -23.38
CA LEU A 98 -20.88 -28.93 -24.22
C LEU A 98 -21.39 -28.88 -25.65
N ALA A 99 -22.70 -29.03 -25.88
CA ALA A 99 -23.27 -28.99 -27.23
C ALA A 99 -22.95 -27.68 -27.96
N THR A 100 -23.02 -26.54 -27.24
CA THR A 100 -22.68 -25.22 -27.78
C THR A 100 -21.20 -25.13 -28.18
N LEU A 101 -20.31 -25.59 -27.30
CA LEU A 101 -18.87 -25.58 -27.55
C LEU A 101 -18.49 -26.47 -28.74
N LEU A 102 -19.05 -27.68 -28.81
CA LEU A 102 -18.77 -28.61 -29.92
C LEU A 102 -19.19 -28.02 -31.26
N ARG A 103 -20.36 -27.36 -31.32
CA ARG A 103 -20.81 -26.66 -32.53
C ARG A 103 -19.84 -25.57 -32.97
N TRP A 104 -19.32 -24.77 -32.03
CA TRP A 104 -18.32 -23.74 -32.37
C TRP A 104 -17.01 -24.32 -32.86
N LEU A 105 -16.56 -25.44 -32.27
CA LEU A 105 -15.35 -26.14 -32.72
C LEU A 105 -15.53 -26.68 -34.14
N GLU A 106 -16.68 -27.30 -34.43
CA GLU A 106 -16.99 -27.81 -35.78
C GLU A 106 -17.09 -26.69 -36.81
N GLU A 107 -17.75 -25.58 -36.49
CA GLU A 107 -17.87 -24.40 -37.35
C GLU A 107 -16.50 -23.74 -37.61
N ALA A 108 -15.61 -23.76 -36.62
CA ALA A 108 -14.23 -23.33 -36.76
C ALA A 108 -13.34 -24.31 -37.54
N GLY A 109 -13.86 -25.50 -37.88
CA GLY A 109 -13.13 -26.59 -38.54
C GLY A 109 -12.08 -27.24 -37.64
N LEU A 110 -12.29 -27.24 -36.32
CA LEU A 110 -11.42 -27.87 -35.34
C LEU A 110 -11.90 -29.28 -35.01
N THR A 111 -10.95 -30.21 -34.91
CA THR A 111 -11.16 -31.55 -34.38
C THR A 111 -10.93 -31.54 -32.86
N TYR A 112 -11.62 -32.43 -32.15
CA TYR A 112 -11.59 -32.45 -30.69
C TYR A 112 -11.79 -33.86 -30.13
N VAL A 113 -11.45 -34.04 -28.86
CA VAL A 113 -11.70 -35.26 -28.08
C VAL A 113 -12.45 -34.90 -26.80
N VAL A 114 -13.59 -35.53 -26.57
CA VAL A 114 -14.40 -35.33 -25.36
C VAL A 114 -14.15 -36.46 -24.39
N ALA A 115 -13.92 -36.11 -23.13
CA ALA A 115 -13.77 -37.06 -22.03
C ALA A 115 -14.65 -36.68 -20.84
N ALA A 116 -15.16 -37.69 -20.13
CA ALA A 116 -15.72 -37.49 -18.80
C ALA A 116 -14.57 -37.23 -17.81
N SER A 117 -14.70 -36.22 -16.93
CA SER A 117 -13.63 -35.78 -16.02
C SER A 117 -13.41 -36.74 -14.81
N GLY A 118 -14.36 -37.66 -14.58
CA GLY A 118 -14.33 -38.69 -13.54
C GLY A 118 -15.22 -38.41 -12.33
N SER A 119 -15.85 -37.22 -12.25
CA SER A 119 -16.97 -36.90 -11.37
C SER A 119 -18.31 -37.03 -12.11
N ASP A 120 -19.42 -37.18 -11.38
CA ASP A 120 -20.76 -37.18 -11.98
C ASP A 120 -21.03 -35.82 -12.65
N GLY A 121 -21.05 -35.83 -13.99
CA GLY A 121 -21.46 -34.70 -14.82
C GLY A 121 -20.34 -33.94 -15.54
N GLY A 122 -19.12 -33.82 -15.02
CA GLY A 122 -18.07 -32.98 -15.63
C GLY A 122 -17.57 -33.47 -17.00
N ARG A 123 -17.18 -32.54 -17.89
CA ARG A 123 -16.71 -32.83 -19.26
C ARG A 123 -15.43 -32.06 -19.59
N HIS A 124 -14.42 -32.76 -20.09
CA HIS A 124 -13.22 -32.16 -20.69
C HIS A 124 -13.32 -32.25 -22.20
N VAL A 125 -13.11 -31.14 -22.91
CA VAL A 125 -12.95 -31.11 -24.37
C VAL A 125 -11.51 -30.74 -24.69
N TRP A 126 -10.77 -31.70 -25.23
CA TRP A 126 -9.37 -31.56 -25.64
C TRP A 126 -9.31 -31.16 -27.11
N VAL A 127 -8.58 -30.08 -27.39
CA VAL A 127 -8.31 -29.58 -28.74
C VAL A 127 -6.80 -29.41 -28.86
N THR A 128 -6.19 -30.26 -29.69
CA THR A 128 -4.75 -30.21 -29.95
C THR A 128 -4.45 -29.19 -31.01
N ALA A 129 -3.35 -28.43 -30.85
CA ALA A 129 -2.88 -27.53 -31.89
C ALA A 129 -1.75 -28.20 -32.70
N ALA A 130 -1.83 -28.11 -34.03
CA ALA A 130 -0.77 -28.63 -34.90
C ALA A 130 0.55 -27.84 -34.73
N THR A 131 0.44 -26.56 -34.38
CA THR A 131 1.56 -25.70 -33.99
C THR A 131 1.24 -25.08 -32.62
N PRO A 132 2.18 -25.03 -31.67
CA PRO A 132 1.93 -24.45 -30.35
C PRO A 132 1.38 -23.02 -30.43
N LEU A 133 0.26 -22.78 -29.75
CA LEU A 133 -0.49 -21.52 -29.79
C LEU A 133 0.08 -20.49 -28.82
N ASP A 134 0.02 -19.22 -29.21
CA ASP A 134 0.36 -18.09 -28.33
C ASP A 134 -0.63 -17.98 -27.16
N ALA A 135 -0.11 -17.70 -25.96
CA ALA A 135 -0.91 -17.56 -24.75
C ALA A 135 -1.98 -16.47 -24.87
N THR A 136 -1.71 -15.40 -25.63
CA THR A 136 -2.66 -14.29 -25.86
C THR A 136 -3.89 -14.78 -26.61
N LEU A 137 -3.71 -15.58 -27.66
CA LEU A 137 -4.81 -16.14 -28.44
C LEU A 137 -5.65 -17.12 -27.60
N VAL A 138 -4.98 -18.00 -26.84
CA VAL A 138 -5.64 -18.96 -25.95
C VAL A 138 -6.45 -18.25 -24.87
N SER A 139 -5.87 -17.23 -24.23
CA SER A 139 -6.57 -16.41 -23.23
C SER A 139 -7.78 -15.70 -23.83
N ALA A 140 -7.66 -15.15 -25.04
CA ALA A 140 -8.78 -14.49 -25.71
C ALA A 140 -9.94 -15.46 -26.00
N ILE A 141 -9.65 -16.67 -26.51
CA ILE A 141 -10.66 -17.71 -26.74
C ILE A 141 -11.30 -18.15 -25.42
N ALA A 142 -10.48 -18.41 -24.40
CA ALA A 142 -10.92 -18.86 -23.09
C ALA A 142 -11.86 -17.85 -22.41
N GLU A 143 -11.50 -16.57 -22.44
CA GLU A 143 -12.33 -15.49 -21.92
C GLU A 143 -13.61 -15.32 -22.72
N ALA A 144 -13.54 -15.36 -24.05
CA ALA A 144 -14.71 -15.23 -24.92
C ALA A 144 -15.70 -16.39 -24.70
N ALA A 145 -15.19 -17.62 -24.55
CA ALA A 145 -15.99 -18.81 -24.28
C ALA A 145 -16.64 -18.75 -22.90
N ALA A 146 -15.88 -18.35 -21.87
CA ALA A 146 -16.39 -18.23 -20.50
C ALA A 146 -17.53 -17.21 -20.35
N LYS A 147 -17.63 -16.21 -21.25
CA LYS A 147 -18.79 -15.27 -21.25
C LYS A 147 -20.11 -15.94 -21.62
N ARG A 148 -20.03 -17.06 -22.34
CA ARG A 148 -21.16 -17.67 -23.05
C ARG A 148 -21.42 -19.12 -22.61
N LEU A 149 -20.47 -19.74 -21.91
CA LEU A 149 -20.56 -21.08 -21.34
C LEU A 149 -20.42 -20.99 -19.80
N PRO A 150 -21.52 -20.86 -19.04
CA PRO A 150 -21.50 -20.70 -17.59
C PRO A 150 -20.76 -21.81 -16.82
N THR A 151 -20.74 -23.04 -17.36
CA THR A 151 -20.10 -24.18 -16.72
C THR A 151 -18.59 -24.27 -16.95
N LEU A 152 -18.02 -23.44 -17.84
CA LEU A 152 -16.60 -23.50 -18.18
C LEU A 152 -15.71 -22.93 -17.07
N ASP A 153 -14.82 -23.76 -16.52
CA ASP A 153 -13.65 -23.31 -15.77
C ASP A 153 -12.47 -23.07 -16.72
N PHE A 154 -12.28 -21.81 -17.08
CA PHE A 154 -11.24 -21.38 -18.02
C PHE A 154 -9.91 -21.04 -17.34
N GLY A 155 -9.79 -21.18 -16.01
CA GLY A 155 -8.64 -20.70 -15.25
C GLY A 155 -7.30 -21.32 -15.68
N MET A 156 -7.32 -22.57 -16.15
CA MET A 156 -6.11 -23.25 -16.65
C MET A 156 -5.68 -22.82 -18.06
N LEU A 157 -6.57 -22.19 -18.84
CA LEU A 157 -6.25 -21.64 -20.16
C LEU A 157 -5.66 -20.22 -20.06
N ASN A 158 -5.97 -19.48 -18.99
CA ASN A 158 -5.45 -18.13 -18.75
C ASN A 158 -4.11 -18.10 -18.01
N ASN A 159 -3.52 -19.25 -17.72
CA ASN A 159 -2.29 -19.33 -16.94
C ASN A 159 -1.30 -20.31 -17.59
N PRO A 160 -0.48 -19.88 -18.55
CA PRO A 160 0.43 -20.78 -19.26
C PRO A 160 1.50 -21.39 -18.33
N GLY A 161 1.98 -20.64 -17.35
CA GLY A 161 2.99 -21.11 -16.39
C GLY A 161 2.48 -22.24 -15.47
N SER A 162 1.20 -22.26 -15.12
CA SER A 162 0.64 -23.19 -14.14
C SER A 162 -0.60 -23.99 -14.57
N GLY A 163 -1.11 -23.75 -15.78
CA GLY A 163 -2.27 -24.40 -16.36
C GLY A 163 -2.00 -25.86 -16.65
N ALA A 164 -2.76 -26.75 -16.00
CA ALA A 164 -2.60 -28.18 -16.16
C ALA A 164 -3.95 -28.90 -16.06
N ALA A 165 -4.13 -29.91 -16.91
CA ALA A 165 -5.35 -30.72 -16.97
C ALA A 165 -5.04 -32.20 -16.72
N ARG A 166 -6.03 -32.92 -16.18
CA ARG A 166 -5.92 -34.37 -15.95
C ARG A 166 -6.11 -35.12 -17.28
N PRO A 167 -5.14 -35.95 -17.73
CA PRO A 167 -5.26 -36.65 -18.99
C PRO A 167 -6.34 -37.74 -18.96
N ILE A 168 -6.81 -38.13 -20.14
CA ILE A 168 -7.78 -39.21 -20.33
C ILE A 168 -7.15 -40.52 -19.85
N GLY A 169 -7.87 -41.26 -19.01
CA GLY A 169 -7.38 -42.46 -18.34
C GLY A 169 -6.79 -42.22 -16.95
N ALA A 170 -6.44 -40.99 -16.55
CA ALA A 170 -5.86 -40.76 -15.22
C ALA A 170 -6.90 -40.86 -14.08
N PRO A 171 -6.50 -41.35 -12.89
CA PRO A 171 -7.40 -41.54 -11.75
C PRO A 171 -7.90 -40.22 -11.15
N HIS A 172 -9.14 -40.24 -10.68
CA HIS A 172 -9.77 -39.14 -9.95
C HIS A 172 -9.63 -39.35 -8.43
N ARG A 173 -9.49 -38.26 -7.67
CA ARG A 173 -9.26 -38.32 -6.21
C ARG A 173 -10.45 -38.83 -5.40
N GLU A 174 -11.65 -38.74 -5.97
CA GLU A 174 -12.91 -39.20 -5.35
C GLU A 174 -13.26 -40.64 -5.77
N GLY A 175 -12.40 -41.30 -6.54
CA GLY A 175 -12.70 -42.58 -7.20
C GLY A 175 -13.11 -42.36 -8.67
N GLY A 176 -12.97 -43.40 -9.50
CA GLY A 176 -13.15 -43.29 -10.94
C GLY A 176 -11.88 -42.82 -11.68
N ARG A 177 -11.99 -42.71 -13.01
CA ARG A 177 -10.92 -42.28 -13.93
C ARG A 177 -11.55 -41.37 -14.99
N SER A 178 -10.75 -40.52 -15.62
CA SER A 178 -11.23 -39.82 -16.81
C SER A 178 -11.45 -40.84 -17.94
N GLN A 179 -12.60 -40.79 -18.62
CA GLN A 179 -12.99 -41.76 -19.64
C GLN A 179 -13.24 -41.08 -20.97
N LEU A 180 -12.74 -41.67 -22.06
CA LEU A 180 -13.02 -41.22 -23.42
C LEU A 180 -14.53 -41.32 -23.69
N HIS A 181 -15.08 -40.28 -24.31
CA HIS A 181 -16.48 -40.23 -24.71
C HIS A 181 -16.62 -40.11 -26.24
N VAL A 182 -15.95 -39.15 -26.87
CA VAL A 182 -15.99 -38.94 -28.33
C VAL A 182 -14.58 -38.59 -28.83
N PRO A 183 -14.10 -39.16 -29.95
CA PRO A 183 -14.72 -40.25 -30.72
C PRO A 183 -14.65 -41.59 -29.96
N HIS A 184 -15.51 -42.55 -30.31
CA HIS A 184 -15.50 -43.89 -29.70
C HIS A 184 -14.33 -44.77 -30.18
N ASP A 185 -13.74 -44.43 -31.32
CA ASP A 185 -12.56 -45.11 -31.85
C ASP A 185 -11.29 -44.59 -31.18
N GLU A 186 -10.58 -45.48 -30.47
CA GLU A 186 -9.35 -45.19 -29.75
C GLU A 186 -8.23 -44.71 -30.67
N GLN A 187 -8.08 -45.31 -31.86
CA GLN A 187 -7.03 -44.93 -32.81
C GLN A 187 -7.28 -43.53 -33.35
N ARG A 188 -8.54 -43.23 -33.68
CA ARG A 188 -8.94 -41.89 -34.08
C ARG A 188 -8.71 -40.88 -32.96
N ALA A 189 -9.12 -41.19 -31.73
CA ALA A 189 -8.91 -40.29 -30.59
C ALA A 189 -7.41 -40.01 -30.35
N ALA A 190 -6.56 -41.04 -30.42
CA ALA A 190 -5.10 -40.88 -30.31
C ALA A 190 -4.54 -39.95 -31.41
N ALA A 191 -4.98 -40.12 -32.66
CA ALA A 191 -4.58 -39.26 -33.77
C ALA A 191 -5.01 -37.79 -33.58
N LEU A 192 -6.18 -37.54 -32.97
CA LEU A 192 -6.65 -36.18 -32.67
C LEU A 192 -5.91 -35.53 -31.49
N LEU A 193 -5.31 -36.33 -30.60
CA LEU A 193 -4.52 -35.85 -29.46
C LEU A 193 -3.05 -35.52 -29.82
N ALA A 194 -2.57 -36.02 -30.95
CA ALA A 194 -1.20 -35.81 -31.42
C ALA A 194 -1.11 -34.59 -32.39
N PRO A 195 -0.16 -33.66 -32.18
CA PRO A 195 -0.05 -32.44 -33.00
C PRO A 195 0.10 -32.71 -34.50
N ASP A 196 0.87 -33.74 -34.87
CA ASP A 196 1.18 -34.06 -36.26
C ASP A 196 -0.04 -34.56 -37.06
N THR A 197 -1.07 -35.06 -36.37
CA THR A 197 -2.24 -35.72 -36.99
C THR A 197 -3.59 -35.12 -36.62
N CYS A 198 -3.61 -34.11 -35.73
CA CYS A 198 -4.87 -33.51 -35.27
C CYS A 198 -5.60 -32.69 -36.35
N GLY A 199 -4.86 -32.15 -37.32
CA GLY A 199 -5.45 -31.34 -38.41
C GLY A 199 -5.98 -29.98 -37.98
N ASN A 200 -5.50 -29.43 -36.85
CA ASN A 200 -5.94 -28.16 -36.28
C ASN A 200 -4.89 -27.06 -36.48
N PRO A 201 -4.95 -26.27 -37.58
CA PRO A 201 -4.03 -25.17 -37.81
C PRO A 201 -4.36 -23.95 -36.93
N THR A 202 -3.38 -23.06 -36.70
CA THR A 202 -3.54 -21.85 -35.88
C THR A 202 -4.70 -20.98 -36.34
N GLU A 203 -4.94 -20.88 -37.66
CA GLU A 203 -6.02 -20.10 -38.26
C GLU A 203 -7.42 -20.62 -37.84
N ALA A 204 -7.56 -21.91 -37.56
CA ALA A 204 -8.82 -22.48 -37.07
C ALA A 204 -9.14 -22.00 -35.64
N PHE A 205 -8.13 -21.81 -34.79
CA PHE A 205 -8.32 -21.22 -33.46
C PHE A 205 -8.66 -19.72 -33.54
N THR A 206 -8.08 -18.99 -34.51
CA THR A 206 -8.50 -17.60 -34.78
C THR A 206 -9.95 -17.53 -35.25
N ARG A 207 -10.39 -18.45 -36.13
CA ARG A 207 -11.80 -18.55 -36.53
C ARG A 207 -12.72 -18.88 -35.36
N LEU A 208 -12.30 -19.78 -34.46
CA LEU A 208 -13.04 -20.10 -33.23
C LEU A 208 -13.28 -18.84 -32.40
N LEU A 209 -12.27 -17.99 -32.19
CA LEU A 209 -12.44 -16.71 -31.48
C LEU A 209 -13.50 -15.83 -32.15
N LEU A 210 -13.44 -15.69 -33.48
CA LEU A 210 -14.40 -14.88 -34.25
C LEU A 210 -15.83 -15.42 -34.15
N ILE A 211 -16.02 -16.74 -34.21
CA ILE A 211 -17.33 -17.39 -34.05
C ILE A 211 -17.90 -17.13 -32.66
N ILE A 212 -17.07 -17.30 -31.62
CA ILE A 212 -17.50 -17.05 -30.25
C ILE A 212 -17.86 -15.56 -30.06
N ASP A 213 -17.06 -14.65 -30.61
CA ASP A 213 -17.32 -13.21 -30.47
C ASP A 213 -18.56 -12.71 -31.22
N ALA A 214 -18.93 -13.37 -32.33
CA ALA A 214 -20.16 -13.07 -33.07
C ALA A 214 -21.44 -13.41 -32.28
N VAL A 215 -21.36 -14.31 -31.28
CA VAL A 215 -22.49 -14.62 -30.40
C VAL A 215 -22.63 -13.51 -29.35
N GLN A 216 -23.81 -12.91 -29.21
CA GLN A 216 -24.04 -11.91 -28.16
C GLN A 216 -23.91 -12.57 -26.77
N ALA A 217 -23.06 -12.01 -25.92
CA ALA A 217 -22.98 -12.43 -24.52
C ALA A 217 -24.21 -11.89 -23.75
N PRO A 218 -24.79 -12.66 -22.82
CA PRO A 218 -25.85 -12.16 -21.94
C PRO A 218 -25.39 -10.92 -21.19
N ALA A 219 -26.27 -9.92 -21.03
CA ALA A 219 -25.96 -8.62 -20.42
C ALA A 219 -25.41 -8.71 -18.98
N ASP A 220 -25.62 -9.83 -18.30
CA ASP A 220 -25.30 -10.03 -16.90
C ASP A 220 -23.90 -10.64 -16.67
N VAL A 221 -23.18 -11.03 -17.73
CA VAL A 221 -21.84 -11.61 -17.59
C VAL A 221 -20.77 -10.52 -17.64
N ARG A 222 -20.51 -9.90 -16.48
CA ARG A 222 -19.37 -8.97 -16.32
C ARG A 222 -18.06 -9.74 -16.40
N VAL A 223 -17.46 -9.79 -17.59
CA VAL A 223 -16.04 -10.12 -17.67
C VAL A 223 -15.20 -8.97 -17.18
N ARG A 224 -14.36 -9.31 -16.21
CA ARG A 224 -13.40 -8.45 -15.54
C ARG A 224 -12.31 -8.03 -16.52
N ARG A 225 -12.43 -6.83 -17.10
CA ARG A 225 -11.33 -6.23 -17.89
C ARG A 225 -10.15 -5.90 -16.96
N VAL A 226 -9.02 -6.54 -17.21
CA VAL A 226 -7.72 -6.21 -16.63
C VAL A 226 -7.05 -5.17 -17.54
N ARG A 227 -6.48 -4.10 -16.97
CA ARG A 227 -5.65 -3.15 -17.73
C ARG A 227 -4.33 -3.83 -18.15
N PRO A 228 -3.75 -3.46 -19.31
CA PRO A 228 -2.39 -3.89 -19.68
C PRO A 228 -1.30 -3.27 -18.78
N GLU A 229 -1.60 -2.17 -18.09
CA GLU A 229 -0.68 -1.50 -17.15
C GLU A 229 -1.17 -1.69 -15.71
N ALA A 230 -0.56 -2.64 -15.00
CA ALA A 230 -0.83 -2.88 -13.58
C ALA A 230 -0.27 -1.75 -12.73
N VAL A 231 -1.00 -1.34 -11.68
CA VAL A 231 -0.44 -0.46 -10.65
C VAL A 231 0.74 -1.18 -9.99
N GLU A 232 1.88 -0.51 -9.86
CA GLU A 232 3.06 -1.07 -9.21
C GLU A 232 2.72 -1.55 -7.79
N VAL A 233 3.08 -2.81 -7.47
CA VAL A 233 2.95 -3.36 -6.12
C VAL A 233 4.26 -3.11 -5.39
N ILE A 234 4.20 -2.41 -4.27
CA ILE A 234 5.35 -2.24 -3.39
C ILE A 234 5.46 -3.48 -2.51
N ASP A 235 6.60 -4.15 -2.55
CA ASP A 235 6.94 -5.25 -1.66
C ASP A 235 8.22 -4.91 -0.89
N ASP A 236 8.05 -4.47 0.36
CA ASP A 236 9.13 -4.08 1.28
C ASP A 236 8.94 -4.74 2.66
N GLU A 237 9.59 -4.23 3.70
CA GLU A 237 9.48 -4.76 5.08
C GLU A 237 8.02 -4.79 5.62
N LEU A 238 7.10 -4.04 5.02
CA LEU A 238 5.67 -4.01 5.37
C LEU A 238 4.82 -4.95 4.51
N GLY A 239 5.45 -5.78 3.67
CA GLY A 239 4.83 -6.74 2.77
C GLY A 239 4.16 -6.11 1.54
N PRO A 240 3.58 -6.96 0.67
CA PRO A 240 3.02 -6.52 -0.61
C PRO A 240 1.81 -5.62 -0.38
N ARG A 241 1.81 -4.45 -1.02
CA ARG A 241 0.69 -3.49 -0.97
C ARG A 241 0.67 -2.59 -2.21
N LEU A 242 -0.47 -1.94 -2.42
CA LEU A 242 -0.55 -0.84 -3.38
C LEU A 242 0.02 0.46 -2.78
N PRO A 243 0.66 1.33 -3.58
CA PRO A 243 1.20 2.61 -3.14
C PRO A 243 0.09 3.52 -2.58
N GLY A 244 0.41 4.29 -1.53
CA GLY A 244 -0.48 5.27 -0.92
C GLY A 244 -0.54 5.19 0.61
N THR A 245 -1.28 6.13 1.21
CA THR A 245 -1.55 6.14 2.66
C THR A 245 -2.71 5.19 2.98
N PRO A 246 -2.59 4.28 3.97
CA PRO A 246 -3.67 3.39 4.37
C PRO A 246 -4.89 4.16 4.87
N ASN A 247 -6.06 3.93 4.26
CA ASN A 247 -7.34 4.36 4.80
C ASN A 247 -7.86 3.29 5.78
N THR A 248 -7.72 3.56 7.08
CA THR A 248 -8.13 2.63 8.16
C THR A 248 -9.64 2.61 8.42
N LEU A 249 -10.40 3.52 7.83
CA LEU A 249 -11.86 3.53 7.97
C LEU A 249 -12.48 2.44 7.09
N LEU A 250 -13.22 1.55 7.73
CA LEU A 250 -14.03 0.53 7.06
C LEU A 250 -15.43 1.09 6.84
N ASP A 251 -15.96 0.95 5.62
CA ASP A 251 -17.38 1.19 5.39
C ASP A 251 -18.22 0.08 6.02
N ASP A 252 -19.53 0.31 6.16
CA ASP A 252 -20.46 -0.63 6.79
C ASP A 252 -20.45 -2.00 6.12
N GLU A 253 -20.23 -2.05 4.81
CA GLU A 253 -20.23 -3.29 4.04
C GLU A 253 -18.95 -4.11 4.29
N THR A 254 -17.78 -3.48 4.26
CA THR A 254 -16.48 -4.07 4.56
C THR A 254 -16.42 -4.52 6.02
N TYR A 255 -16.96 -3.71 6.93
CA TYR A 255 -17.10 -4.08 8.33
C TYR A 255 -18.03 -5.29 8.52
N ARG A 256 -19.15 -5.36 7.78
CA ARG A 256 -20.03 -6.54 7.76
C ARG A 256 -19.34 -7.78 7.21
N LEU A 257 -18.60 -7.67 6.11
CA LEU A 257 -17.81 -8.79 5.55
C LEU A 257 -16.77 -9.30 6.55
N LEU A 258 -16.16 -8.40 7.31
CA LEU A 258 -15.16 -8.74 8.32
C LEU A 258 -15.77 -9.47 9.53
N THR A 259 -16.95 -9.05 10.00
CA THR A 259 -17.51 -9.47 11.30
C THR A 259 -18.64 -10.51 11.21
N ARG A 260 -19.36 -10.57 10.09
CA ARG A 260 -20.51 -11.46 9.94
C ARG A 260 -20.05 -12.80 9.38
N ARG A 261 -20.55 -13.89 9.97
CA ARG A 261 -20.29 -15.24 9.48
C ARG A 261 -20.86 -15.41 8.06
N PRO A 262 -20.03 -15.79 7.07
CA PRO A 262 -20.50 -16.03 5.71
C PRO A 262 -21.31 -17.33 5.61
N ALA A 263 -22.13 -17.44 4.56
CA ALA A 263 -22.78 -18.70 4.20
C ALA A 263 -21.73 -19.77 3.82
N ASP A 264 -22.04 -21.04 4.08
CA ASP A 264 -21.06 -22.13 3.98
C ASP A 264 -20.51 -22.34 2.56
N ASP A 265 -21.26 -21.91 1.54
CA ASP A 265 -20.91 -21.92 0.11
C ASP A 265 -20.05 -20.70 -0.32
N ARG A 266 -20.07 -19.59 0.43
CA ARG A 266 -19.39 -18.32 0.06
C ARG A 266 -18.20 -17.93 0.94
N ILE A 267 -17.69 -18.85 1.75
CA ILE A 267 -16.65 -18.54 2.74
C ILE A 267 -15.35 -18.05 2.06
N SER A 268 -14.91 -18.66 0.97
CA SER A 268 -13.70 -18.22 0.23
C SER A 268 -13.90 -16.89 -0.50
N GLU A 269 -15.08 -16.69 -1.09
CA GLU A 269 -15.43 -15.46 -1.81
C GLU A 269 -15.50 -14.26 -0.87
N THR A 270 -16.05 -14.47 0.33
CA THR A 270 -16.12 -13.44 1.38
C THR A 270 -14.72 -13.00 1.80
N LEU A 271 -13.78 -13.95 2.00
CA LEU A 271 -12.39 -13.62 2.31
C LEU A 271 -11.75 -12.83 1.17
N ALA A 272 -11.90 -13.28 -0.08
CA ALA A 272 -11.31 -12.59 -1.24
C ALA A 272 -11.87 -11.15 -1.36
N SER A 273 -13.19 -10.99 -1.29
CA SER A 273 -13.86 -9.69 -1.35
C SER A 273 -13.41 -8.75 -0.24
N LEU A 274 -13.23 -9.28 0.98
CA LEU A 274 -12.70 -8.52 2.11
C LEU A 274 -11.26 -8.06 1.83
N LEU A 275 -10.36 -8.97 1.44
CA LEU A 275 -8.95 -8.65 1.22
C LEU A 275 -8.75 -7.69 0.04
N ASP A 276 -9.51 -7.83 -1.05
CA ASP A 276 -9.47 -6.90 -2.18
C ASP A 276 -9.86 -5.48 -1.74
N ARG A 277 -10.92 -5.36 -0.94
CA ARG A 277 -11.38 -4.09 -0.36
C ARG A 277 -10.37 -3.46 0.60
N LEU A 278 -9.60 -4.26 1.33
CA LEU A 278 -8.53 -3.77 2.20
C LEU A 278 -7.30 -3.35 1.39
N ALA A 279 -6.96 -4.10 0.32
CA ALA A 279 -5.88 -3.76 -0.60
C ALA A 279 -6.13 -2.43 -1.32
N LEU A 280 -7.36 -2.20 -1.82
CA LEU A 280 -7.77 -0.93 -2.42
C LEU A 280 -7.69 0.25 -1.44
N ARG A 281 -7.87 -0.01 -0.14
CA ARG A 281 -7.66 0.95 0.96
C ARG A 281 -6.21 1.15 1.36
N ARG A 282 -5.25 0.56 0.64
CA ARG A 282 -3.80 0.67 0.86
C ARG A 282 -3.35 0.13 2.22
N TRP A 283 -4.08 -0.85 2.77
CA TRP A 283 -3.65 -1.55 3.98
C TRP A 283 -2.34 -2.29 3.73
N ASN A 284 -1.54 -2.47 4.78
CA ASN A 284 -0.27 -3.21 4.74
C ASN A 284 -0.37 -4.55 5.50
N TRP A 285 0.63 -5.41 5.33
CA TRP A 285 0.62 -6.75 5.94
C TRP A 285 0.44 -6.71 7.47
N PRO A 286 1.18 -5.91 8.25
CA PRO A 286 0.98 -5.83 9.71
C PRO A 286 -0.42 -5.39 10.15
N MET A 287 -1.15 -4.64 9.32
CA MET A 287 -2.55 -4.27 9.59
C MET A 287 -3.51 -5.44 9.36
N VAL A 288 -3.31 -6.18 8.26
CA VAL A 288 -4.14 -7.35 7.91
C VAL A 288 -3.88 -8.49 8.88
N GLU A 289 -2.63 -8.73 9.26
CA GLU A 289 -2.24 -9.76 10.23
C GLU A 289 -2.90 -9.55 11.59
N ARG A 290 -2.95 -8.32 12.09
CA ARG A 290 -3.63 -7.98 13.36
C ARG A 290 -5.13 -8.29 13.39
N LEU A 291 -5.78 -8.42 12.24
CA LEU A 291 -7.19 -8.84 12.21
C LEU A 291 -7.38 -10.25 12.76
N MET A 292 -6.33 -11.09 12.76
CA MET A 292 -6.36 -12.44 13.33
C MET A 292 -6.55 -12.45 14.85
N ASP A 293 -6.32 -11.34 15.55
CA ASP A 293 -6.36 -11.31 17.02
C ASP A 293 -7.78 -11.28 17.60
N ASP A 294 -8.76 -10.76 16.84
CA ASP A 294 -10.16 -10.66 17.29
C ASP A 294 -10.96 -11.92 16.93
N PRO A 295 -11.55 -12.63 17.91
CA PRO A 295 -12.37 -13.82 17.66
C PRO A 295 -13.53 -13.57 16.66
N ARG A 296 -14.11 -12.37 16.66
CA ARG A 296 -15.23 -12.03 15.77
C ARG A 296 -14.83 -12.04 14.30
N HIS A 297 -13.58 -11.69 14.00
CA HIS A 297 -13.07 -11.77 12.63
C HIS A 297 -12.79 -13.21 12.22
N ARG A 298 -12.33 -14.05 13.16
CA ARG A 298 -12.08 -15.48 12.93
C ARG A 298 -13.36 -16.23 12.55
N ASP A 299 -14.47 -15.90 13.20
CA ASP A 299 -15.79 -16.49 12.90
C ASP A 299 -16.54 -15.79 11.76
N GLY A 300 -16.06 -14.61 11.35
CA GLY A 300 -16.57 -13.80 10.25
C GLY A 300 -15.78 -13.96 8.96
N GLY A 301 -15.25 -12.85 8.45
CA GLY A 301 -14.58 -12.78 7.15
C GLY A 301 -13.27 -13.57 7.05
N LEU A 302 -12.62 -13.86 8.19
CA LEU A 302 -11.40 -14.67 8.24
C LEU A 302 -11.69 -16.17 8.45
N LEU A 303 -12.95 -16.60 8.46
CA LEU A 303 -13.29 -18.01 8.66
C LEU A 303 -12.57 -18.94 7.66
N HIS A 304 -12.43 -18.51 6.40
CA HIS A 304 -11.69 -19.28 5.40
C HIS A 304 -10.20 -19.41 5.74
N VAL A 305 -9.60 -18.46 6.46
CA VAL A 305 -8.19 -18.49 6.86
C VAL A 305 -7.94 -19.58 7.89
N PHE A 306 -8.84 -19.69 8.88
CA PHE A 306 -8.70 -20.64 9.99
C PHE A 306 -9.27 -22.01 9.70
N THR A 307 -9.91 -22.21 8.56
CA THR A 307 -10.53 -23.49 8.22
C THR A 307 -10.20 -23.98 6.81
N SER A 308 -10.20 -25.29 6.62
CA SER A 308 -10.08 -25.93 5.31
C SER A 308 -11.21 -26.94 5.12
N ALA A 309 -11.82 -26.97 3.94
CA ALA A 309 -12.80 -28.00 3.61
C ALA A 309 -12.13 -29.37 3.47
N ARG A 310 -12.75 -30.42 4.02
CA ARG A 310 -12.46 -31.84 3.78
C ARG A 310 -13.69 -32.53 3.15
N ARG A 311 -13.57 -33.81 2.80
CA ARG A 311 -14.65 -34.66 2.26
C ARG A 311 -15.97 -34.49 3.03
N ARG A 312 -17.10 -34.50 2.30
CA ARG A 312 -18.49 -34.43 2.81
C ARG A 312 -18.92 -33.10 3.44
N GLY A 313 -18.26 -31.98 3.11
CA GLY A 313 -18.68 -30.64 3.56
C GLY A 313 -18.22 -30.27 4.97
N LEU A 314 -17.46 -31.14 5.65
CA LEU A 314 -16.91 -30.86 6.97
C LEU A 314 -15.64 -30.00 6.84
N ARG A 315 -15.56 -28.91 7.63
CA ARG A 315 -14.38 -28.02 7.68
C ARG A 315 -13.52 -28.39 8.89
N ILE A 316 -12.22 -28.52 8.67
CA ILE A 316 -11.22 -28.71 9.74
C ILE A 316 -10.62 -27.37 10.13
N VAL A 317 -10.29 -27.21 11.41
CA VAL A 317 -9.57 -26.04 11.94
C VAL A 317 -8.08 -26.18 11.63
N LEU A 318 -7.46 -25.11 11.13
CA LEU A 318 -6.04 -25.03 10.83
C LEU A 318 -5.26 -24.51 12.04
N THR A 319 -3.98 -24.92 12.14
CA THR A 319 -3.07 -24.34 13.15
C THR A 319 -2.80 -22.86 12.84
N GLU A 320 -2.42 -22.06 13.85
CA GLU A 320 -2.13 -20.64 13.64
C GLU A 320 -1.03 -20.41 12.59
N LYS A 321 0.01 -21.25 12.57
CA LYS A 321 1.07 -21.17 11.54
C LYS A 321 0.53 -21.41 10.13
N GLN A 322 -0.39 -22.36 9.96
CA GLN A 322 -1.04 -22.65 8.68
C GLN A 322 -2.01 -21.54 8.27
N ALA A 323 -2.78 -21.01 9.23
CA ALA A 323 -3.71 -19.90 9.04
C ALA A 323 -2.96 -18.64 8.58
N ARG A 324 -1.87 -18.26 9.27
CA ARG A 324 -1.01 -17.13 8.90
C ARG A 324 -0.44 -17.27 7.49
N ALA A 325 0.14 -18.44 7.17
CA ALA A 325 0.67 -18.70 5.84
C ALA A 325 -0.42 -18.69 4.75
N LYS A 326 -1.64 -19.12 5.10
CA LYS A 326 -2.80 -19.06 4.19
C LYS A 326 -3.24 -17.61 3.98
N LEU A 327 -3.30 -16.80 5.02
CA LEU A 327 -3.66 -15.38 4.94
C LEU A 327 -2.66 -14.61 4.08
N LEU A 328 -1.35 -14.83 4.27
CA LEU A 328 -0.31 -14.17 3.47
C LEU A 328 -0.45 -14.46 1.98
N ARG A 329 -0.59 -15.74 1.60
CA ARG A 329 -0.82 -16.13 0.19
C ARG A 329 -2.09 -15.53 -0.40
N GLN A 330 -3.16 -15.46 0.40
CA GLN A 330 -4.42 -14.85 -0.05
C GLN A 330 -4.27 -13.33 -0.21
N TRP A 331 -3.53 -12.69 0.69
CA TRP A 331 -3.22 -11.27 0.65
C TRP A 331 -2.39 -10.91 -0.59
N GLU A 332 -1.29 -11.62 -0.86
CA GLU A 332 -0.47 -11.46 -2.07
C GLU A 332 -1.33 -11.52 -3.34
N ARG A 333 -2.21 -12.54 -3.43
CA ARG A 333 -3.11 -12.74 -4.57
C ARG A 333 -4.12 -11.60 -4.73
N CYS A 334 -4.68 -11.13 -3.62
CA CYS A 334 -5.65 -10.03 -3.61
C CYS A 334 -5.01 -8.68 -3.93
N VAL A 335 -3.78 -8.42 -3.47
CA VAL A 335 -3.03 -7.20 -3.83
C VAL A 335 -2.67 -7.20 -5.31
N ALA A 336 -2.15 -8.33 -5.83
CA ALA A 336 -1.87 -8.48 -7.26
C ALA A 336 -3.14 -8.30 -8.11
N TYR A 337 -4.28 -8.82 -7.63
CA TYR A 337 -5.56 -8.57 -8.28
C TYR A 337 -5.98 -7.09 -8.21
N ALA A 338 -5.95 -6.48 -7.02
CA ALA A 338 -6.36 -5.09 -6.85
C ALA A 338 -5.52 -4.12 -7.72
N ALA A 339 -4.25 -4.45 -7.98
CA ALA A 339 -3.38 -3.71 -8.90
C ALA A 339 -3.88 -3.68 -10.36
N THR A 340 -4.69 -4.66 -10.77
CA THR A 340 -5.25 -4.78 -12.13
C THR A 340 -6.61 -4.12 -12.30
N LEU A 341 -7.25 -3.71 -11.20
CA LEU A 341 -8.58 -3.11 -11.22
C LEU A 341 -8.53 -1.68 -11.75
N PRO A 342 -9.57 -1.25 -12.51
CA PRO A 342 -9.69 0.15 -12.88
C PRO A 342 -9.74 1.00 -11.61
N LEU A 343 -8.85 2.00 -11.55
CA LEU A 343 -8.96 3.08 -10.58
C LEU A 343 -10.35 3.70 -10.74
N THR A 344 -11.10 3.84 -9.64
CA THR A 344 -12.38 4.56 -9.64
C THR A 344 -12.16 6.00 -10.12
N GLU A 345 -13.20 6.67 -10.63
CA GLU A 345 -13.13 8.11 -10.95
C GLU A 345 -12.59 8.90 -9.75
N ASP A 346 -13.06 8.62 -8.54
CA ASP A 346 -12.51 9.17 -7.27
C ASP A 346 -11.00 8.96 -7.10
N SER A 347 -10.45 7.84 -7.58
CA SER A 347 -9.01 7.52 -7.49
C SER A 347 -8.18 8.26 -8.55
N LEU A 348 -8.76 8.52 -9.73
CA LEU A 348 -8.15 9.34 -10.77
C LEU A 348 -8.16 10.82 -10.34
N GLU A 349 -9.30 11.32 -9.88
CA GLU A 349 -9.43 12.67 -9.30
C GLU A 349 -8.49 12.85 -8.11
N TRP A 350 -8.34 11.85 -7.24
CA TRP A 350 -7.36 11.90 -6.14
C TRP A 350 -5.91 11.98 -6.63
N THR A 351 -5.58 11.28 -7.73
CA THR A 351 -4.22 11.30 -8.30
C THR A 351 -3.91 12.63 -8.99
N GLU A 352 -4.87 13.19 -9.73
CA GLU A 352 -4.79 14.53 -10.35
C GLU A 352 -4.71 15.63 -9.28
N ASN A 353 -5.55 15.54 -8.23
CA ASN A 353 -5.51 16.43 -7.08
C ASN A 353 -4.16 16.37 -6.36
N ILE A 354 -3.54 15.20 -6.25
CA ILE A 354 -2.17 15.08 -5.70
C ILE A 354 -1.15 15.77 -6.60
N GLY A 355 -1.25 15.62 -7.92
CA GLY A 355 -0.39 16.33 -8.88
C GLY A 355 -0.44 17.84 -8.66
N ALA A 356 -1.65 18.40 -8.63
CA ALA A 356 -1.87 19.83 -8.40
C ALA A 356 -1.36 20.29 -7.03
N VAL A 357 -1.54 19.49 -5.97
CA VAL A 357 -1.02 19.79 -4.62
C VAL A 357 0.51 19.79 -4.60
N VAL A 358 1.16 18.85 -5.30
CA VAL A 358 2.63 18.78 -5.39
C VAL A 358 3.16 20.04 -6.08
N GLU A 359 2.60 20.40 -7.24
CA GLU A 359 3.00 21.60 -8.00
C GLU A 359 2.82 22.89 -7.18
N LEU A 360 1.67 23.01 -6.51
CA LEU A 360 1.42 24.15 -5.62
C LEU A 360 2.43 24.23 -4.48
N VAL A 361 2.73 23.10 -3.82
CA VAL A 361 3.68 23.10 -2.71
C VAL A 361 5.10 23.41 -3.18
N GLU A 362 5.51 22.93 -4.36
CA GLU A 362 6.78 23.32 -4.98
C GLU A 362 6.82 24.84 -5.22
N GLN A 363 5.76 25.40 -5.80
CA GLN A 363 5.64 26.83 -6.04
C GLN A 363 5.74 27.64 -4.74
N VAL A 364 4.97 27.27 -3.72
CA VAL A 364 4.96 27.94 -2.41
C VAL A 364 6.32 27.85 -1.73
N GLN A 365 6.97 26.68 -1.74
CA GLN A 365 8.29 26.50 -1.13
C GLN A 365 9.36 27.32 -1.86
N ALA A 366 9.34 27.34 -3.20
CA ALA A 366 10.26 28.13 -4.00
C ALA A 366 10.08 29.64 -3.76
N ALA A 367 8.85 30.13 -3.77
CA ALA A 367 8.52 31.52 -3.45
C ALA A 367 8.96 31.91 -2.03
N ALA A 368 8.71 31.03 -1.07
CA ALA A 368 9.11 31.26 0.31
C ALA A 368 10.65 31.27 0.44
N ASP A 369 11.37 30.40 -0.27
CA ASP A 369 12.85 30.37 -0.28
C ASP A 369 13.44 31.61 -0.97
N ALA A 370 12.74 32.19 -1.96
CA ALA A 370 13.14 33.42 -2.65
C ALA A 370 13.01 34.70 -1.80
N CYS A 371 12.33 34.63 -0.64
CA CYS A 371 12.14 35.78 0.26
C CYS A 371 12.77 35.57 1.64
N PRO A 372 14.09 35.32 1.72
CA PRO A 372 14.74 34.98 2.99
C PRO A 372 14.59 36.11 4.05
N GLY A 373 14.53 37.37 3.61
CA GLY A 373 14.33 38.54 4.49
C GLY A 373 13.01 38.52 5.28
N ARG A 374 11.89 38.12 4.66
CA ARG A 374 10.56 38.03 5.32
C ARG A 374 10.56 37.07 6.51
N TRP A 375 11.46 36.12 6.49
CA TRP A 375 11.58 35.13 7.55
C TRP A 375 12.69 35.45 8.56
N ALA A 376 13.47 36.50 8.30
CA ALA A 376 14.48 37.02 9.21
C ALA A 376 13.88 38.01 10.25
N GLU A 377 12.64 38.46 10.04
CA GLU A 377 11.89 39.27 11.00
C GLU A 377 11.59 38.53 12.32
N ASP A 378 11.19 39.27 13.36
CA ASP A 378 11.01 38.75 14.72
C ASP A 378 10.06 37.55 14.83
N SER A 379 9.00 37.49 14.01
CA SER A 379 8.10 36.33 13.93
C SER A 379 8.39 35.38 12.76
N GLY A 380 9.30 35.77 11.88
CA GLY A 380 9.58 35.10 10.61
C GLY A 380 9.89 33.59 10.74
N PRO A 381 10.74 33.14 11.68
CA PRO A 381 11.02 31.71 11.83
C PRO A 381 9.79 30.88 12.20
N GLY A 382 8.93 31.42 13.07
CA GLY A 382 7.70 30.75 13.49
C GLY A 382 6.68 30.68 12.35
N ASP A 383 6.58 31.75 11.57
CA ASP A 383 5.71 31.80 10.39
C ASP A 383 6.19 30.83 9.30
N ARG A 384 7.51 30.76 9.05
CA ARG A 384 8.04 29.80 8.07
C ARG A 384 7.74 28.36 8.48
N ALA A 385 7.97 28.02 9.74
CA ALA A 385 7.69 26.67 10.24
C ALA A 385 6.19 26.33 10.16
N ALA A 386 5.31 27.32 10.39
CA ALA A 386 3.88 27.14 10.21
C ALA A 386 3.50 26.89 8.73
N LEU A 387 4.10 27.64 7.79
CA LEU A 387 3.91 27.43 6.36
C LEU A 387 4.43 26.05 5.90
N ASP A 388 5.64 25.67 6.32
CA ASP A 388 6.25 24.38 6.00
C ASP A 388 5.41 23.21 6.54
N LEU A 389 4.81 23.35 7.73
CA LEU A 389 3.88 22.36 8.28
C LEU A 389 2.62 22.22 7.42
N ARG A 390 2.07 23.33 6.89
CA ARG A 390 0.91 23.30 6.01
C ARG A 390 1.24 22.62 4.69
N CYS A 391 2.38 22.93 4.09
CA CYS A 391 2.88 22.23 2.90
C CYS A 391 3.03 20.72 3.15
N LEU A 392 3.62 20.33 4.29
CA LEU A 392 3.78 18.91 4.64
C LEU A 392 2.41 18.20 4.79
N TYR A 393 1.44 18.84 5.43
CA TYR A 393 0.12 18.24 5.62
C TYR A 393 -0.70 18.23 4.33
N ALA A 394 -0.57 19.24 3.47
CA ALA A 394 -1.18 19.24 2.15
C ALA A 394 -0.66 18.07 1.31
N LEU A 395 0.67 17.89 1.26
CA LEU A 395 1.29 16.76 0.56
C LEU A 395 0.83 15.41 1.11
N ARG A 396 0.69 15.25 2.44
CA ARG A 396 0.24 13.99 3.05
C ARG A 396 -1.24 13.71 2.82
N ALA A 397 -2.07 14.73 2.92
CA ALA A 397 -3.53 14.61 2.78
C ALA A 397 -4.00 14.57 1.32
N GLY A 398 -3.19 15.08 0.37
CA GLY A 398 -3.59 15.22 -1.03
C GLY A 398 -4.63 16.33 -1.25
N THR A 399 -4.66 17.33 -0.37
CA THR A 399 -5.58 18.47 -0.46
C THR A 399 -4.92 19.75 0.05
N THR A 400 -5.33 20.90 -0.50
CA THR A 400 -4.87 22.23 -0.08
C THR A 400 -5.69 22.77 1.10
N VAL A 401 -6.88 22.22 1.35
CA VAL A 401 -7.81 22.63 2.41
C VAL A 401 -7.57 21.76 3.64
N LEU A 402 -7.07 22.38 4.71
CA LEU A 402 -6.57 21.68 5.89
C LEU A 402 -7.31 22.13 7.16
N ASN A 403 -7.83 21.15 7.88
CA ASN A 403 -8.31 21.30 9.26
C ASN A 403 -7.15 21.15 10.23
N LEU A 404 -6.73 22.25 10.87
CA LEU A 404 -5.55 22.23 11.73
C LEU A 404 -5.81 22.81 13.12
N ASP A 405 -5.76 21.93 14.13
CA ASP A 405 -5.77 22.36 15.53
C ASP A 405 -4.47 23.10 15.87
N CYS A 406 -4.61 24.32 16.39
CA CYS A 406 -3.48 25.21 16.66
C CYS A 406 -2.52 24.68 17.72
N ARG A 407 -2.97 23.82 18.64
CA ARG A 407 -2.11 23.20 19.67
C ARG A 407 -1.27 22.08 19.09
N ARG A 408 -1.89 21.19 18.31
CA ARG A 408 -1.17 20.11 17.58
C ARG A 408 -0.15 20.69 16.60
N ALA A 409 -0.55 21.72 15.86
CA ALA A 409 0.35 22.44 14.97
C ALA A 409 1.52 23.09 15.72
N ALA A 410 1.25 23.75 16.84
CA ALA A 410 2.30 24.33 17.67
C ALA A 410 3.31 23.29 18.17
N LEU A 411 2.86 22.08 18.54
CA LEU A 411 3.77 21.01 18.94
C LEU A 411 4.62 20.52 17.77
N ALA A 412 4.02 20.35 16.59
CA ALA A 412 4.72 19.88 15.40
C ALA A 412 5.88 20.82 14.98
N VAL A 413 5.74 22.14 15.21
CA VAL A 413 6.80 23.12 14.91
C VAL A 413 7.68 23.48 16.11
N GLY A 414 7.48 22.89 17.30
CA GLY A 414 8.20 23.27 18.53
C GLY A 414 7.82 24.64 19.11
N GLY A 415 6.69 25.20 18.68
CA GLY A 415 6.20 26.53 19.02
C GLY A 415 5.19 26.57 20.18
N SER A 416 4.52 27.72 20.32
CA SER A 416 3.42 27.91 21.27
C SER A 416 2.08 28.05 20.53
N LYS A 417 0.96 27.70 21.18
CA LYS A 417 -0.38 27.82 20.58
C LYS A 417 -0.69 29.25 20.12
N SER A 418 -0.34 30.26 20.93
CA SER A 418 -0.53 31.67 20.60
C SER A 418 0.41 32.12 19.48
N GLY A 419 1.63 31.58 19.43
CA GLY A 419 2.55 31.80 18.32
C GLY A 419 1.98 31.26 17.01
N MET A 420 1.48 30.02 17.03
CA MET A 420 0.85 29.37 15.87
C MET A 420 -0.40 30.10 15.38
N HIS A 421 -1.28 30.52 16.29
CA HIS A 421 -2.46 31.33 15.94
C HIS A 421 -2.07 32.64 15.26
N ARG A 422 -1.08 33.37 15.82
CA ARG A 422 -0.61 34.62 15.21
C ARG A 422 0.10 34.41 13.88
N ALA A 423 0.85 33.31 13.74
CA ALA A 423 1.51 32.94 12.48
C ALA A 423 0.47 32.69 11.40
N GLN A 424 -0.61 31.97 11.72
CA GLN A 424 -1.73 31.75 10.81
C GLN A 424 -2.37 33.07 10.36
N THR A 425 -2.67 33.99 11.28
CA THR A 425 -3.21 35.31 10.92
C THR A 425 -2.28 36.07 9.98
N ARG A 426 -0.97 36.12 10.27
CA ARG A 426 0.00 36.80 9.40
C ARG A 426 0.13 36.15 8.04
N LEU A 427 0.24 34.82 7.98
CA LEU A 427 0.30 34.08 6.72
C LEU A 427 -0.96 34.29 5.87
N SER A 428 -2.12 34.49 6.49
CA SER A 428 -3.33 34.87 5.77
C SER A 428 -3.31 36.30 5.25
N LEU A 429 -2.80 37.26 6.04
CA LEU A 429 -2.63 38.65 5.59
C LEU A 429 -1.63 38.76 4.43
N ASP A 430 -0.57 37.97 4.47
CA ASP A 430 0.47 37.91 3.43
C ASP A 430 -0.02 37.23 2.14
N GLY A 431 -1.19 36.56 2.15
CA GLY A 431 -1.73 35.85 1.00
C GLY A 431 -1.24 34.41 0.82
N TRP A 432 -0.55 33.82 1.80
CA TRP A 432 -0.15 32.41 1.76
C TRP A 432 -1.31 31.45 2.07
N LEU A 433 -2.28 31.91 2.88
CA LEU A 433 -3.39 31.09 3.39
C LEU A 433 -4.74 31.81 3.30
N ALA A 434 -5.81 31.13 2.92
CA ALA A 434 -7.17 31.65 3.07
C ALA A 434 -7.92 30.92 4.21
N PRO A 435 -8.65 31.62 5.08
CA PRO A 435 -9.63 30.97 5.96
C PRO A 435 -10.76 30.36 5.11
N ARG A 436 -11.24 29.19 5.51
CA ARG A 436 -12.42 28.52 4.93
C ARG A 436 -13.43 28.23 6.03
N ASP A 437 -14.68 28.03 5.64
CA ASP A 437 -15.72 27.62 6.57
C ASP A 437 -15.33 26.31 7.27
N SER A 438 -15.71 26.20 8.53
CA SER A 438 -15.29 25.11 9.40
C SER A 438 -16.47 24.51 10.12
N ASP A 439 -16.74 23.24 9.84
CA ASP A 439 -17.76 22.43 10.51
C ASP A 439 -17.22 21.74 11.78
N GLY A 440 -15.94 21.94 12.10
CA GLY A 440 -15.21 21.21 13.13
C GLY A 440 -14.59 22.10 14.22
N PRO A 441 -14.06 21.49 15.29
CA PRO A 441 -13.45 22.21 16.42
C PRO A 441 -12.10 22.87 16.08
N ALA A 442 -11.59 22.69 14.86
CA ALA A 442 -10.31 23.19 14.39
C ALA A 442 -10.52 24.04 13.14
N GLY A 443 -9.92 25.23 13.09
CA GLY A 443 -10.10 26.14 11.94
C GLY A 443 -9.60 25.54 10.62
N THR A 444 -10.43 25.65 9.60
CA THR A 444 -10.15 25.23 8.22
C THR A 444 -9.43 26.34 7.46
N HIS A 445 -8.36 25.97 6.76
CA HIS A 445 -7.60 26.93 5.95
C HIS A 445 -7.13 26.28 4.67
N GLU A 446 -7.08 27.06 3.61
CA GLU A 446 -6.56 26.64 2.33
C GLU A 446 -5.17 27.21 2.09
N LEU A 447 -4.28 26.41 1.51
CA LEU A 447 -3.00 26.83 0.97
C LEU A 447 -3.21 27.49 -0.40
N LEU A 448 -2.75 28.73 -0.57
CA LEU A 448 -3.00 29.52 -1.78
C LEU A 448 -1.84 29.45 -2.80
N PRO A 449 -2.14 29.54 -4.12
CA PRO A 449 -1.12 29.70 -5.15
C PRO A 449 -0.42 31.04 -5.07
N VAL A 450 0.85 31.06 -5.47
CA VAL A 450 1.66 32.28 -5.52
C VAL A 450 1.38 32.99 -6.83
N THR A 451 0.50 33.98 -6.81
CA THR A 451 0.15 34.81 -7.98
C THR A 451 1.17 35.93 -8.20
N PRO A 452 1.20 36.58 -9.38
CA PRO A 452 2.06 37.74 -9.65
C PRO A 452 1.92 38.90 -8.66
N SER A 453 0.76 39.02 -8.01
CA SER A 453 0.47 40.03 -6.97
C SER A 453 0.98 39.63 -5.57
N HIS A 454 1.45 38.40 -5.39
CA HIS A 454 1.86 37.87 -4.10
C HIS A 454 3.26 38.40 -3.70
N PRO A 455 3.49 38.78 -2.43
CA PRO A 455 4.76 39.37 -1.98
C PRO A 455 5.98 38.45 -2.14
N GLY A 456 5.74 37.14 -2.30
CA GLY A 456 6.74 36.11 -2.58
C GLY A 456 6.99 35.81 -4.06
N PHE A 457 6.35 36.52 -4.99
CA PHE A 457 6.47 36.24 -6.42
C PHE A 457 7.84 36.68 -6.96
N ALA A 458 8.68 35.72 -7.31
CA ALA A 458 9.93 35.98 -8.04
C ALA A 458 9.70 35.88 -9.54
N HIS A 459 10.09 36.90 -10.31
CA HIS A 459 10.15 36.82 -11.77
C HIS A 459 11.28 35.84 -12.17
N VAL A 460 10.95 34.56 -12.25
CA VAL A 460 11.85 33.58 -12.86
C VAL A 460 11.56 33.58 -14.35
N ALA A 461 12.54 33.96 -15.16
CA ALA A 461 12.44 33.82 -16.61
C ALA A 461 12.27 32.32 -16.94
N GLN A 462 11.06 31.92 -17.32
CA GLN A 462 10.80 30.58 -17.84
C GLN A 462 11.36 30.50 -19.26
N GLY A 463 12.65 30.20 -19.36
CA GLY A 463 13.31 29.82 -20.61
C GLY A 463 13.67 28.34 -20.61
N GLY A 464 13.00 27.55 -21.46
CA GLY A 464 13.61 26.36 -22.10
C GLY A 464 13.26 24.96 -21.59
N THR A 465 12.50 24.25 -22.44
CA THR A 465 12.65 22.84 -22.88
C THR A 465 12.53 21.68 -21.87
N GLN A 466 11.37 21.00 -21.97
CA GLN A 466 11.22 19.54 -22.17
C GLN A 466 12.27 18.66 -21.46
N GLY A 467 12.05 18.41 -20.17
CA GLY A 467 12.48 17.18 -19.51
C GLY A 467 11.24 16.37 -19.16
N THR A 468 11.22 15.07 -19.45
CA THR A 468 10.13 14.17 -19.06
C THR A 468 9.90 14.30 -17.55
N PRO A 469 8.70 14.68 -17.07
CA PRO A 469 8.47 14.86 -15.65
C PRO A 469 8.72 13.53 -14.93
N PRO A 470 9.50 13.50 -13.83
CA PRO A 470 9.59 12.30 -13.01
C PRO A 470 8.19 11.93 -12.48
N PRO A 471 7.91 10.63 -12.26
CA PRO A 471 6.64 10.19 -11.72
C PRO A 471 6.31 10.99 -10.45
N VAL A 472 5.08 11.49 -10.34
CA VAL A 472 4.64 12.41 -9.26
C VAL A 472 4.97 11.87 -7.86
N GLY A 473 5.05 10.54 -7.70
CA GLY A 473 5.47 9.86 -6.47
C GLY A 473 6.86 10.24 -5.97
N ASP A 474 7.85 10.37 -6.86
CA ASP A 474 9.23 10.70 -6.48
C ASP A 474 9.36 12.14 -5.99
N ARG A 475 8.69 13.08 -6.66
CA ARG A 475 8.66 14.50 -6.28
C ARG A 475 7.99 14.69 -4.92
N ARG A 476 6.81 14.09 -4.74
CA ARG A 476 6.05 14.15 -3.47
C ARG A 476 6.86 13.60 -2.31
N THR A 477 7.51 12.44 -2.48
CA THR A 477 8.30 11.79 -1.42
C THR A 477 9.49 12.65 -1.02
N ARG A 478 10.22 13.22 -2.00
CA ARG A 478 11.35 14.13 -1.72
C ARG A 478 10.91 15.37 -0.93
N LEU A 479 9.80 16.01 -1.31
CA LEU A 479 9.28 17.19 -0.61
C LEU A 479 8.82 16.86 0.81
N ILE A 480 8.13 15.73 0.99
CA ILE A 480 7.72 15.25 2.32
C ILE A 480 8.96 15.05 3.21
N SER A 481 9.98 14.32 2.73
CA SER A 481 11.22 14.10 3.49
C SER A 481 11.92 15.42 3.84
N ARG A 482 12.10 16.31 2.86
CA ARG A 482 12.72 17.64 3.07
C ARG A 482 11.99 18.45 4.16
N LEU A 483 10.66 18.54 4.09
CA LEU A 483 9.87 19.30 5.06
C LEU A 483 9.87 18.65 6.45
N GLN A 484 9.82 17.32 6.51
CA GLN A 484 9.93 16.58 7.78
C GLN A 484 11.27 16.83 8.47
N GLU A 485 12.38 16.73 7.73
CA GLU A 485 13.72 16.96 8.26
C GLU A 485 13.90 18.39 8.75
N ARG A 486 13.44 19.37 7.95
CA ARG A 486 13.49 20.78 8.32
C ARG A 486 12.67 21.07 9.59
N LEU A 487 11.44 20.57 9.67
CA LEU A 487 10.58 20.76 10.85
C LEU A 487 11.16 20.07 12.09
N ALA A 488 11.66 18.84 11.95
CA ALA A 488 12.28 18.09 13.04
C ALA A 488 13.52 18.82 13.59
N ALA A 489 14.37 19.37 12.71
CA ALA A 489 15.54 20.15 13.10
C ALA A 489 15.15 21.40 13.91
N GLY A 490 14.05 22.08 13.54
CA GLY A 490 13.57 23.28 14.24
C GLY A 490 12.80 22.99 15.54
N GLN A 491 12.26 21.78 15.69
CA GLN A 491 11.44 21.36 16.84
C GLN A 491 12.28 21.10 18.11
N ALA A 492 13.60 20.93 17.98
CA ALA A 492 14.47 20.56 19.11
C ALA A 492 14.39 21.56 20.28
N ASP A 493 14.34 21.02 21.51
CA ASP A 493 14.21 21.78 22.76
C ASP A 493 15.28 22.87 22.95
N VAL A 494 16.46 22.70 22.34
CA VAL A 494 17.54 23.70 22.35
C VAL A 494 17.12 25.02 21.69
N PHE A 495 16.17 24.99 20.75
CA PHE A 495 15.66 26.17 20.04
C PHE A 495 14.37 26.74 20.66
N ALA A 496 13.92 26.19 21.79
CA ALA A 496 12.70 26.64 22.45
C ALA A 496 12.80 28.14 22.85
N TYR A 497 11.77 28.91 22.50
CA TYR A 497 11.66 30.32 22.86
C TYR A 497 11.36 30.55 24.35
N GLY A 498 11.94 31.63 24.90
CA GLY A 498 11.64 32.20 26.22
C GLY A 498 12.90 32.74 26.90
N ARG A 499 12.80 33.88 27.60
CA ARG A 499 13.89 34.36 28.47
C ARG A 499 14.08 33.42 29.65
N ALA A 500 15.30 33.40 30.18
CA ALA A 500 15.57 32.75 31.44
C ALA A 500 14.71 33.42 32.54
N ASN A 501 14.08 32.62 33.39
CA ASN A 501 13.37 33.03 34.60
C ASN A 501 13.62 31.99 35.70
N ALA A 502 13.05 32.20 36.90
CA ALA A 502 13.25 31.30 38.05
C ALA A 502 12.89 29.82 37.81
N THR A 503 12.14 29.52 36.74
CA THR A 503 11.67 28.17 36.37
C THR A 503 12.16 27.72 34.99
N HIS A 504 12.99 28.50 34.31
CA HIS A 504 13.38 28.28 32.92
C HIS A 504 14.73 28.90 32.60
N ALA A 505 15.69 28.16 32.04
CA ALA A 505 17.01 28.71 31.74
C ALA A 505 17.17 29.32 30.32
N GLY A 506 16.17 29.25 29.45
CA GLY A 506 16.21 29.83 28.09
C GLY A 506 16.81 28.89 27.04
N GLY A 507 16.20 28.80 25.86
CA GLY A 507 16.84 28.16 24.69
C GLY A 507 17.57 29.17 23.80
N LEU A 508 18.25 28.69 22.75
CA LEU A 508 18.88 29.52 21.72
C LEU A 508 17.88 30.34 20.89
N GLY A 509 16.60 29.94 20.90
CA GLY A 509 15.50 30.60 20.21
C GLY A 509 15.33 30.20 18.74
N HIS A 510 14.18 30.58 18.16
CA HIS A 510 13.78 30.15 16.81
C HIS A 510 14.66 30.73 15.68
N HIS A 511 15.28 31.89 15.87
CA HIS A 511 16.25 32.44 14.89
C HIS A 511 17.50 31.57 14.77
N ALA A 512 18.00 31.05 15.91
CA ALA A 512 19.06 30.04 15.89
C ALA A 512 18.56 28.75 15.24
N GLY A 513 17.34 28.31 15.57
CA GLY A 513 16.71 27.15 14.92
C GLY A 513 16.69 27.26 13.39
N ARG A 514 16.34 28.43 12.84
CA ARG A 514 16.34 28.68 11.39
C ARG A 514 17.72 28.56 10.75
N ILE A 515 18.75 29.12 11.39
CA ILE A 515 20.14 28.96 10.91
C ILE A 515 20.54 27.48 10.93
N TYR A 516 20.19 26.77 12.00
CA TYR A 516 20.50 25.34 12.12
C TYR A 516 19.76 24.49 11.08
N GLN A 517 18.49 24.82 10.77
CA GLN A 517 17.72 24.16 9.71
C GLN A 517 18.44 24.25 8.35
N GLN A 518 18.99 25.41 7.99
CA GLN A 518 19.76 25.56 6.75
C GLN A 518 21.04 24.73 6.76
N LEU A 519 21.72 24.61 7.91
CA LEU A 519 22.88 23.73 8.03
C LEU A 519 22.53 22.25 7.87
N VAL A 520 21.36 21.82 8.38
CA VAL A 520 20.88 20.43 8.24
C VAL A 520 20.44 20.13 6.81
N GLU A 521 19.71 21.05 6.18
CA GLU A 521 19.20 20.91 4.81
C GLU A 521 20.34 20.79 3.79
N HIS A 522 21.50 21.39 4.08
CA HIS A 522 22.71 21.30 3.28
C HIS A 522 23.79 20.46 3.96
N ALA A 523 23.42 19.42 4.73
CA ALA A 523 24.39 18.62 5.48
C ALA A 523 25.41 17.86 4.59
N ASP A 524 25.12 17.71 3.30
CA ASP A 524 26.01 17.14 2.27
C ASP A 524 27.32 17.93 2.14
N ARG A 525 27.30 19.24 2.42
CA ARG A 525 28.48 20.11 2.32
C ARG A 525 28.54 21.15 3.44
N PRO A 526 29.74 21.62 3.84
CA PRO A 526 29.83 22.79 4.71
C PRO A 526 29.24 24.04 4.03
N LEU A 527 28.50 24.87 4.78
CA LEU A 527 28.04 26.18 4.33
C LEU A 527 29.00 27.28 4.78
N SER A 528 29.36 28.19 3.87
CA SER A 528 30.11 29.39 4.22
C SER A 528 29.24 30.37 5.03
N PHE A 529 29.90 31.25 5.79
CA PHE A 529 29.20 32.31 6.52
C PHE A 529 28.31 33.19 5.64
N THR A 530 28.78 33.53 4.44
CA THR A 530 28.03 34.34 3.46
C THR A 530 26.80 33.62 2.95
N GLU A 531 26.91 32.33 2.60
CA GLU A 531 25.77 31.51 2.18
C GLU A 531 24.72 31.43 3.30
N VAL A 532 25.13 31.23 4.55
CA VAL A 532 24.19 31.22 5.68
C VAL A 532 23.45 32.56 5.78
N CYS A 533 24.13 33.69 5.60
CA CYS A 533 23.47 35.00 5.59
C CYS A 533 22.46 35.13 4.43
N GLN A 534 22.82 34.68 3.22
CA GLN A 534 21.97 34.75 2.03
C GLN A 534 20.72 33.87 2.18
N LEU A 535 20.90 32.60 2.55
CA LEU A 535 19.81 31.63 2.70
C LEU A 535 18.84 31.99 3.83
N THR A 536 19.35 32.56 4.92
CA THR A 536 18.51 32.91 6.08
C THR A 536 17.95 34.33 6.02
N GLY A 537 18.56 35.23 5.25
CA GLY A 537 18.22 36.65 5.19
C GLY A 537 18.71 37.44 6.41
N TYR A 538 19.44 36.81 7.33
CA TYR A 538 19.93 37.46 8.54
C TYR A 538 21.14 38.35 8.25
N ARG A 539 21.21 39.46 8.98
CA ARG A 539 22.41 40.31 9.00
C ARG A 539 23.62 39.52 9.53
N PRO A 540 24.84 39.77 9.02
CA PRO A 540 26.07 39.11 9.46
C PRO A 540 26.24 39.05 10.98
N ARG A 541 25.97 40.15 11.69
CA ARG A 541 26.07 40.20 13.16
C ARG A 541 25.15 39.18 13.86
N THR A 542 23.95 38.97 13.34
CA THR A 542 22.97 38.02 13.88
C THR A 542 23.42 36.59 13.65
N VAL A 543 23.88 36.29 12.43
CA VAL A 543 24.42 34.97 12.08
C VAL A 543 25.64 34.63 12.93
N ALA A 544 26.59 35.56 13.07
CA ALA A 544 27.79 35.37 13.89
C ALA A 544 27.45 35.11 15.36
N LYS A 545 26.50 35.86 15.93
CA LYS A 545 26.01 35.65 17.30
C LYS A 545 25.46 34.24 17.50
N HIS A 546 24.55 33.80 16.64
CA HIS A 546 23.89 32.51 16.80
C HIS A 546 24.82 31.33 16.48
N LEU A 547 25.67 31.42 15.45
CA LEU A 547 26.67 30.40 15.16
C LEU A 547 27.73 30.30 16.26
N GLY A 548 28.12 31.43 16.87
CA GLY A 548 28.99 31.44 18.04
C GLY A 548 28.39 30.67 19.23
N ALA A 549 27.12 30.95 19.55
CA ALA A 549 26.41 30.25 20.61
C ALA A 549 26.25 28.74 20.32
N MET A 550 25.89 28.37 19.09
CA MET A 550 25.80 26.97 18.68
C MET A 550 27.14 26.24 18.77
N ARG A 551 28.24 26.91 18.41
CA ARG A 551 29.59 26.35 18.53
C ARG A 551 29.98 26.09 19.98
N GLY A 552 29.67 27.03 20.88
CA GLY A 552 29.91 26.85 22.31
C GLY A 552 29.16 25.65 22.90
N LEU A 553 28.01 25.28 22.32
CA LEU A 553 27.20 24.13 22.72
C LEU A 553 27.40 22.88 21.84
N MET A 554 28.38 22.91 20.93
CA MET A 554 28.66 21.83 19.97
C MET A 554 27.47 21.45 19.06
N VAL A 555 26.49 22.35 18.89
CA VAL A 555 25.32 22.18 17.98
C VAL A 555 25.72 22.41 16.53
N ALA A 556 26.69 23.30 16.28
CA ALA A 556 27.30 23.50 14.98
C ALA A 556 28.83 23.55 15.16
N THR A 557 29.57 23.09 14.16
CA THR A 557 31.05 23.16 14.19
C THR A 557 31.61 23.85 12.98
N ARG A 558 32.74 24.52 13.16
CA ARG A 558 33.50 25.08 12.04
C ARG A 558 34.12 23.91 11.28
N ALA A 559 33.86 23.84 9.97
CA ALA A 559 34.55 22.93 9.07
C ALA A 559 35.82 23.61 8.58
N VAL A 560 36.92 22.88 8.57
CA VAL A 560 38.12 23.25 7.84
C VAL A 560 37.97 22.66 6.45
N MET A 561 37.91 23.50 5.42
CA MET A 561 38.01 22.99 4.06
C MET A 561 39.48 22.68 3.80
N THR A 562 39.82 21.41 3.69
CA THR A 562 41.05 21.00 3.02
C THR A 562 40.94 21.52 1.59
N VAL A 563 41.79 22.47 1.22
CA VAL A 563 41.84 22.97 -0.14
C VAL A 563 42.42 21.85 -1.00
N HIS A 564 41.55 21.09 -1.67
CA HIS A 564 41.98 20.14 -2.69
C HIS A 564 42.49 20.94 -3.89
N HIS A 565 43.66 20.57 -4.38
CA HIS A 565 44.20 21.10 -5.62
C HIS A 565 43.21 20.81 -6.76
N GLU A 566 42.70 21.84 -7.41
CA GLU A 566 41.96 21.75 -8.67
C GLU A 566 42.56 22.75 -9.64
N CYS A 567 43.32 22.26 -10.61
CA CYS A 567 43.91 23.08 -11.66
C CYS A 567 43.38 22.56 -13.00
N PRO A 568 42.67 23.38 -13.78
CA PRO A 568 42.02 22.93 -15.02
C PRO A 568 43.02 22.47 -16.10
N THR A 569 44.31 22.72 -15.89
CA THR A 569 45.41 22.34 -16.80
C THR A 569 46.30 21.23 -16.27
N CYS A 570 46.11 20.74 -15.04
CA CYS A 570 46.88 19.60 -14.54
C CYS A 570 46.00 18.54 -13.86
N GLN A 571 46.33 17.28 -14.12
CA GLN A 571 45.64 16.10 -13.59
C GLN A 571 46.25 15.61 -12.26
N ALA A 572 46.98 16.48 -11.54
CA ALA A 572 47.66 16.08 -10.31
C ALA A 572 46.64 15.83 -9.18
N ALA A 573 46.82 14.72 -8.45
CA ALA A 573 45.96 14.38 -7.33
C ALA A 573 46.16 15.38 -6.16
N PRO A 574 45.19 15.52 -5.24
CA PRO A 574 45.32 16.39 -4.08
C PRO A 574 46.59 16.06 -3.26
N GLY A 575 47.54 17.00 -3.20
CA GLY A 575 48.82 16.84 -2.50
C GLY A 575 50.03 16.59 -3.40
N GLU A 576 49.84 16.37 -4.70
CA GLU A 576 50.94 16.19 -5.67
C GLU A 576 51.42 17.52 -6.29
N ARG A 577 52.64 17.53 -6.86
CA ARG A 577 53.15 18.68 -7.63
C ARG A 577 52.44 18.77 -8.99
N CYS A 578 51.99 19.96 -9.39
CA CYS A 578 51.38 20.21 -10.69
C CYS A 578 52.25 19.67 -11.85
N ARG A 579 51.62 18.89 -12.75
CA ARG A 579 52.22 18.34 -13.97
C ARG A 579 51.48 18.85 -15.20
N THR A 580 52.14 19.05 -16.33
CA THR A 580 51.43 19.32 -17.60
C THR A 580 50.62 18.09 -18.03
N ALA A 581 49.72 18.22 -19.01
CA ALA A 581 49.00 17.08 -19.59
C ALA A 581 49.93 15.98 -20.15
N ALA A 582 51.18 16.34 -20.46
CA ALA A 582 52.24 15.42 -20.89
C ALA A 582 53.07 14.83 -19.73
N GLY A 583 52.67 15.04 -18.47
CA GLY A 583 53.31 14.45 -17.28
C GLY A 583 54.58 15.17 -16.77
N ALA A 584 55.03 16.24 -17.42
CA ALA A 584 56.22 16.98 -17.00
C ALA A 584 55.91 17.89 -15.80
N VAL A 585 56.75 17.83 -14.76
CA VAL A 585 56.68 18.75 -13.61
C VAL A 585 57.01 20.16 -14.09
N LEU A 586 56.11 21.12 -13.87
CA LEU A 586 56.32 22.52 -14.24
C LEU A 586 57.53 23.10 -13.50
N ARG A 587 58.68 23.17 -14.17
CA ARG A 587 59.87 23.86 -13.66
C ARG A 587 59.70 25.35 -13.88
N ARG A 588 59.39 26.06 -12.78
CA ARG A 588 59.56 27.52 -12.59
C ARG A 588 59.44 28.37 -13.87
N ARG A 589 58.22 28.81 -14.20
CA ARG A 589 57.89 30.14 -14.75
C ARG A 589 56.37 30.25 -14.91
N GLY A 590 55.77 31.18 -14.15
CA GLY A 590 54.33 31.39 -14.06
C GLY A 590 53.90 31.75 -12.63
N ALA A 591 54.50 32.78 -12.06
CA ALA A 591 54.19 33.28 -10.71
C ALA A 591 52.73 33.79 -10.61
N ASP A 592 52.16 34.21 -11.74
CA ASP A 592 50.92 35.00 -11.74
C ASP A 592 49.66 34.13 -11.61
N GLN A 593 49.72 32.88 -12.08
CA GLN A 593 48.62 31.92 -11.89
C GLN A 593 48.64 31.26 -10.51
N HIS A 594 49.78 31.20 -9.82
CA HIS A 594 49.87 30.66 -8.44
C HIS A 594 49.52 31.71 -7.38
N ALA A 595 49.82 32.99 -7.61
CA ALA A 595 49.45 34.07 -6.69
C ALA A 595 47.93 34.23 -6.56
N ALA A 596 47.19 34.25 -7.67
CA ALA A 596 45.71 34.29 -7.64
C ALA A 596 45.10 33.06 -6.94
N ARG A 597 45.75 31.89 -7.04
CA ARG A 597 45.32 30.63 -6.40
C ARG A 597 45.66 30.55 -4.92
N GLN A 598 46.85 31.01 -4.52
CA GLN A 598 47.21 31.19 -3.10
C GLN A 598 46.31 32.23 -2.46
N ALA A 599 45.97 33.31 -3.17
CA ALA A 599 45.00 34.29 -2.70
C ALA A 599 43.62 33.65 -2.50
N LEU A 600 43.10 32.89 -3.47
CA LEU A 600 41.80 32.20 -3.36
C LEU A 600 41.79 31.12 -2.28
N ALA A 601 42.87 30.35 -2.13
CA ALA A 601 43.02 29.35 -1.07
C ALA A 601 43.16 29.99 0.31
N THR A 602 43.88 31.11 0.41
CA THR A 602 44.00 31.92 1.64
C THR A 602 42.64 32.55 1.98
N GLU A 603 41.92 33.10 1.01
CA GLU A 603 40.56 33.62 1.14
C GLU A 603 39.57 32.55 1.59
N ARG A 604 39.61 31.35 0.98
CA ARG A 604 38.79 30.18 1.36
C ARG A 604 39.17 29.62 2.73
N SER A 605 40.45 29.65 3.11
CA SER A 605 40.91 29.25 4.46
C SER A 605 40.52 30.26 5.54
N GLY A 606 40.45 31.55 5.17
CA GLY A 606 39.97 32.64 6.01
C GLY A 606 38.45 32.62 6.20
N THR A 607 37.71 32.15 5.19
CA THR A 607 36.23 32.06 5.22
C THR A 607 35.79 30.93 6.15
N PRO A 608 35.05 31.20 7.24
CA PRO A 608 34.59 30.15 8.14
C PRO A 608 33.43 29.39 7.51
N TYR A 609 33.60 28.07 7.36
CA TYR A 609 32.55 27.14 6.96
C TYR A 609 31.95 26.44 8.18
N TYR A 610 30.69 26.05 8.11
CA TYR A 610 29.94 25.47 9.22
C TYR A 610 29.23 24.20 8.80
N ARG A 611 29.15 23.23 9.72
CA ARG A 611 28.36 22.00 9.60
C ARG A 611 27.46 21.81 10.83
N PRO A 612 26.28 21.19 10.66
CA PRO A 612 25.43 20.84 11.80
C PRO A 612 26.03 19.68 12.60
N ARG A 613 25.68 19.58 13.88
CA ARG A 613 25.93 18.40 14.72
C ARG A 613 24.63 17.92 15.37
N PRO A 614 23.83 17.10 14.66
CA PRO A 614 22.53 16.63 15.15
C PRO A 614 22.58 15.90 16.48
N GLY A 615 23.63 15.09 16.71
CA GLY A 615 23.79 14.32 17.95
C GLY A 615 23.93 15.16 19.23
N SER A 616 24.27 16.46 19.11
CA SER A 616 24.50 17.33 20.26
C SER A 616 23.25 18.08 20.76
N LEU A 617 22.12 18.02 20.03
CA LEU A 617 20.94 18.86 20.32
C LEU A 617 20.36 18.61 21.74
N VAL A 618 20.27 17.34 22.14
CA VAL A 618 19.75 16.95 23.46
C VAL A 618 20.72 17.37 24.58
N ALA A 619 22.01 17.16 24.38
CA ALA A 619 23.04 17.56 25.33
C ALA A 619 23.05 19.09 25.52
N ALA A 620 23.00 19.85 24.42
CA ALA A 620 22.89 21.30 24.44
C ALA A 620 21.61 21.79 25.14
N ALA A 621 20.47 21.13 24.91
CA ALA A 621 19.22 21.44 25.60
C ALA A 621 19.31 21.19 27.11
N LYS A 622 20.03 20.14 27.55
CA LYS A 622 20.27 19.89 28.99
C LYS A 622 21.14 20.97 29.62
N VAL A 623 22.23 21.35 28.94
CA VAL A 623 23.13 22.43 29.39
C VAL A 623 22.39 23.76 29.53
N LEU A 624 21.51 24.07 28.59
CA LEU A 624 20.67 25.28 28.62
C LEU A 624 19.44 25.14 29.54
N GLY A 625 19.22 24.00 30.20
CA GLY A 625 18.02 23.74 31.00
C GLY A 625 16.70 23.85 30.21
N SER A 626 16.75 23.66 28.89
CA SER A 626 15.59 23.70 28.00
C SER A 626 15.05 22.30 27.63
N HIS A 627 15.74 21.24 28.06
CA HIS A 627 15.34 19.85 27.83
C HIS A 627 13.97 19.52 28.45
N GLY A 628 13.12 18.81 27.70
CA GLY A 628 11.79 18.38 28.12
C GLY A 628 10.70 19.44 27.98
N ARG A 629 11.00 20.60 27.40
CA ARG A 629 10.04 21.71 27.25
C ARG A 629 8.91 21.37 26.31
N LEU A 630 9.22 20.80 25.16
CA LEU A 630 8.20 20.39 24.21
C LEU A 630 7.32 19.29 24.79
N ALA A 631 7.90 18.33 25.51
CA ALA A 631 7.15 17.30 26.23
C ALA A 631 6.23 17.90 27.31
N ALA A 632 6.70 18.89 28.07
CA ALA A 632 5.87 19.60 29.04
C ALA A 632 4.72 20.38 28.38
N ARG A 633 4.96 21.01 27.22
CA ARG A 633 3.90 21.64 26.42
C ARG A 633 2.90 20.62 25.90
N ALA A 634 3.36 19.48 25.42
CA ALA A 634 2.51 18.41 24.92
C ALA A 634 1.56 17.90 26.00
N ARG A 635 2.07 17.66 27.21
CA ARG A 635 1.23 17.30 28.38
C ARG A 635 0.19 18.38 28.69
N ARG A 636 0.60 19.65 28.74
CA ARG A 636 -0.31 20.77 28.99
C ARG A 636 -1.41 20.86 27.94
N TYR A 637 -1.06 20.73 26.66
CA TYR A 637 -2.04 20.82 25.58
C TYR A 637 -2.96 19.60 25.53
N ALA A 638 -2.48 18.40 25.88
CA ALA A 638 -3.35 17.23 26.03
C ALA A 638 -4.43 17.47 27.09
N VAL A 639 -4.04 18.03 28.25
CA VAL A 639 -4.99 18.43 29.31
C VAL A 639 -5.97 19.49 28.81
N GLU A 640 -5.49 20.55 28.15
CA GLU A 640 -6.35 21.62 27.63
C GLU A 640 -7.35 21.11 26.57
N THR A 641 -6.91 20.24 25.66
CA THR A 641 -7.76 19.67 24.61
C THR A 641 -8.84 18.78 25.20
N GLU A 642 -8.49 17.92 26.17
CA GLU A 642 -9.46 17.06 26.84
C GLU A 642 -10.44 17.88 27.68
N LEU A 643 -9.96 18.92 28.36
CA LEU A 643 -10.80 19.83 29.14
C LEU A 643 -11.83 20.54 28.25
N TYR A 644 -11.39 21.03 27.09
CA TYR A 644 -12.27 21.67 26.10
C TYR A 644 -13.30 20.70 25.55
N ARG A 645 -12.87 19.48 25.15
CA ARG A 645 -13.78 18.43 24.67
C ARG A 645 -14.85 18.07 25.71
N TRP A 646 -14.44 17.90 26.97
CA TRP A 646 -15.38 17.60 28.06
C TRP A 646 -16.39 18.74 28.27
N TRP A 647 -15.94 19.99 28.15
CA TRP A 647 -16.85 21.13 28.23
C TRP A 647 -17.84 21.19 27.06
N CYS A 648 -17.39 20.98 25.82
CA CYS A 648 -18.28 20.95 24.65
C CYS A 648 -19.35 19.86 24.78
N GLN A 649 -18.98 18.66 25.26
CA GLN A 649 -19.94 17.57 25.53
C GLN A 649 -20.92 17.91 26.66
N GLU A 650 -20.47 18.66 27.68
CA GLU A 650 -21.34 19.16 28.74
C GLU A 650 -22.32 20.20 28.19
N GLU A 651 -21.85 21.11 27.35
CA GLU A 651 -22.66 22.15 26.72
C GLU A 651 -23.70 21.60 25.75
N GLU A 652 -23.31 20.66 24.90
CA GLU A 652 -24.21 19.93 24.01
C GLU A 652 -25.30 19.21 24.80
N TRP A 653 -24.94 18.52 25.89
CA TRP A 653 -25.91 17.89 26.77
C TRP A 653 -26.83 18.89 27.48
N MET A 654 -26.31 20.04 27.90
CA MET A 654 -27.13 21.10 28.52
C MET A 654 -28.17 21.64 27.55
N ARG A 655 -27.81 21.74 26.25
CA ARG A 655 -28.64 22.26 25.15
C ARG A 655 -29.58 21.19 24.56
N ALA A 656 -29.27 19.90 24.72
CA ALA A 656 -30.09 18.82 24.17
C ALA A 656 -31.51 18.80 24.79
N PRO A 657 -32.56 18.56 23.98
CA PRO A 657 -33.93 18.49 24.49
C PRO A 657 -34.09 17.33 25.48
N LYS A 658 -34.44 17.64 26.73
CA LYS A 658 -34.47 16.68 27.85
C LYS A 658 -35.77 15.87 27.95
N LYS A 659 -36.59 15.84 26.88
CA LYS A 659 -37.90 15.17 26.88
C LYS A 659 -37.70 13.65 26.98
N GLY A 660 -38.16 13.05 28.09
CA GLY A 660 -38.06 11.61 28.33
C GLY A 660 -36.77 11.11 29.01
N ILE A 661 -35.82 12.00 29.33
CA ILE A 661 -34.61 11.60 30.06
C ILE A 661 -34.91 11.65 31.57
N ARG A 662 -35.18 10.48 32.17
CA ARG A 662 -35.18 10.33 33.64
C ARG A 662 -33.79 10.71 34.16
N THR A 663 -33.69 11.88 34.77
CA THR A 663 -32.51 12.28 35.53
C THR A 663 -32.73 11.84 36.98
N GLY A 664 -31.89 10.91 37.44
CA GLY A 664 -31.82 10.53 38.85
C GLY A 664 -31.82 9.03 39.08
N VAL A 665 -30.63 8.45 39.19
CA VAL A 665 -30.38 7.57 40.33
C VAL A 665 -29.70 8.48 41.34
N GLN A 666 -30.40 8.86 42.41
CA GLN A 666 -29.74 9.40 43.59
C GLN A 666 -29.12 8.21 44.32
N THR A 667 -27.80 8.07 44.27
CA THR A 667 -27.08 7.16 45.16
C THR A 667 -26.83 7.91 46.48
N HIS A 668 -27.19 7.28 47.59
CA HIS A 668 -26.92 7.76 48.95
C HIS A 668 -25.41 7.68 49.24
N GLU A 669 -24.88 8.51 50.13
CA GLU A 669 -23.43 8.64 50.41
C GLU A 669 -22.74 7.33 50.83
N ASP A 670 -23.48 6.31 51.26
CA ASP A 670 -22.96 5.05 51.81
C ASP A 670 -23.04 3.84 50.84
N GLN A 671 -23.50 4.03 49.60
CA GLN A 671 -23.53 2.95 48.61
C GLN A 671 -22.24 2.89 47.79
N ALA A 672 -21.46 1.82 47.98
CA ALA A 672 -20.31 1.50 47.13
C ALA A 672 -20.78 1.20 45.68
N ASP A 673 -20.19 1.92 44.72
CA ASP A 673 -20.45 1.78 43.29
C ASP A 673 -20.24 0.32 42.81
N ILE A 674 -21.33 -0.42 42.60
CA ILE A 674 -21.29 -1.62 41.74
C ILE A 674 -21.50 -1.15 40.30
N VAL A 675 -20.40 -1.03 39.56
CA VAL A 675 -20.44 -0.77 38.11
C VAL A 675 -20.86 -2.06 37.40
N LEU A 676 -22.17 -2.19 37.14
CA LEU A 676 -22.69 -3.20 36.20
C LEU A 676 -22.31 -2.80 34.77
N THR A 677 -21.30 -3.47 34.21
CA THR A 677 -20.73 -3.24 32.87
C THR A 677 -21.57 -3.80 31.71
N THR A 678 -22.87 -4.07 31.92
CA THR A 678 -23.75 -4.71 30.92
C THR A 678 -24.77 -3.78 30.27
N LEU A 679 -24.74 -2.47 30.54
CA LEU A 679 -25.54 -1.49 29.79
C LEU A 679 -24.76 -0.93 28.58
N PRO A 680 -25.39 -0.74 27.40
CA PRO A 680 -24.73 -0.20 26.19
C PRO A 680 -24.26 1.26 26.30
N ARG A 681 -24.44 1.91 27.46
CA ARG A 681 -24.13 3.32 27.69
C ARG A 681 -23.21 3.44 28.90
N GLN A 682 -21.96 3.80 28.64
CA GLN A 682 -21.05 4.24 29.70
C GLN A 682 -21.71 5.37 30.52
N PRO A 683 -21.62 5.36 31.85
CA PRO A 683 -22.17 6.45 32.67
C PRO A 683 -21.47 7.77 32.30
N ARG A 684 -22.28 8.75 31.89
CA ARG A 684 -21.82 10.09 31.51
C ARG A 684 -21.09 10.75 32.68
N ARG A 685 -19.82 11.10 32.48
CA ARG A 685 -19.03 11.84 33.48
C ARG A 685 -19.49 13.30 33.53
N ARG A 686 -20.18 13.69 34.61
CA ARG A 686 -20.66 15.06 34.82
C ARG A 686 -19.50 16.04 35.01
N TYR A 687 -19.52 17.16 34.28
CA TYR A 687 -18.54 18.23 34.47
C TYR A 687 -18.63 18.81 35.90
N PRO A 688 -17.51 18.98 36.63
CA PRO A 688 -17.50 19.56 37.97
C PRO A 688 -18.18 20.92 38.01
N ARG A 689 -18.91 21.20 39.08
CA ARG A 689 -19.59 22.47 39.29
C ARG A 689 -19.13 23.11 40.59
N GLY A 690 -19.04 24.44 40.59
CA GLY A 690 -18.81 25.23 41.80
C GLY A 690 -20.06 25.28 42.68
N ALA A 691 -19.93 25.88 43.86
CA ALA A 691 -21.05 26.11 44.78
C ALA A 691 -22.17 26.99 44.17
N ASP A 692 -21.82 27.81 43.18
CA ASP A 692 -22.73 28.66 42.40
C ASP A 692 -23.38 27.93 41.20
N GLY A 693 -23.13 26.62 41.04
CA GLY A 693 -23.63 25.81 39.93
C GLY A 693 -22.95 26.06 38.57
N ARG A 694 -21.96 26.96 38.49
CA ARG A 694 -21.17 27.20 37.27
C ARG A 694 -20.15 26.09 37.04
N GLY A 695 -19.66 25.95 35.80
CA GLY A 695 -18.63 24.98 35.46
C GLY A 695 -17.33 25.26 36.21
N ASP A 696 -16.85 24.30 36.99
CA ASP A 696 -15.56 24.39 37.68
C ASP A 696 -14.45 23.79 36.81
N HIS A 697 -13.86 24.66 35.99
CA HIS A 697 -12.76 24.31 35.10
C HIS A 697 -11.48 23.89 35.84
N ALA A 698 -11.25 24.40 37.06
CA ALA A 698 -10.07 24.07 37.85
C ALA A 698 -10.14 22.64 38.40
N ALA A 699 -11.29 22.27 38.98
CA ALA A 699 -11.54 20.91 39.42
C ALA A 699 -11.56 19.92 38.24
N ALA A 700 -12.14 20.32 37.09
CA ALA A 700 -12.13 19.49 35.88
C ALA A 700 -10.71 19.23 35.38
N LYS A 701 -9.89 20.28 35.32
CA LYS A 701 -8.47 20.18 34.97
C LYS A 701 -7.71 19.25 35.93
N ALA A 702 -7.86 19.42 37.23
CA ALA A 702 -7.19 18.58 38.23
C ALA A 702 -7.59 17.10 38.12
N ARG A 703 -8.86 16.80 37.80
CA ARG A 703 -9.32 15.43 37.54
C ARG A 703 -8.67 14.83 36.29
N ILE A 704 -8.54 15.60 35.21
CA ILE A 704 -7.86 15.17 33.98
C ILE A 704 -6.36 14.93 34.23
N GLU A 705 -5.69 15.85 34.94
CA GLU A 705 -4.27 15.72 35.28
C GLU A 705 -3.98 14.47 36.10
N ARG A 706 -4.79 14.18 37.13
CA ARG A 706 -4.67 12.92 37.90
C ARG A 706 -4.85 11.69 37.01
N ARG A 707 -5.84 11.70 36.12
CA ARG A 707 -6.11 10.57 35.21
C ARG A 707 -4.95 10.32 34.24
N ILE A 708 -4.38 11.39 33.67
CA ILE A 708 -3.24 11.31 32.75
C ILE A 708 -1.96 10.88 33.49
N ALA A 709 -1.84 11.14 34.79
CA ALA A 709 -0.69 10.69 35.59
C ALA A 709 -0.78 9.21 36.00
N THR A 710 -1.98 8.63 36.06
CA THR A 710 -2.23 7.21 36.40
C THR A 710 -2.34 6.27 35.20
N ALA A 711 -2.32 6.81 33.98
CA ALA A 711 -2.36 6.07 32.72
C ALA A 711 -0.96 6.09 32.08
#